data_AF-A0A8S3UXT6-F1
#
_entry.id   AF-A0A8S3UXT6-F1
#
_cell.length_a   1.000
_cell.length_b   1.000
_cell.length_c   1.000
_cell.angle_alpha   90.00
_cell.angle_beta   90.00
_cell.angle_gamma   90.00
#
_symmetry.space_group_name_H-M   'P 1'
#
loop_
_entity.id
_entity.type
_entity.pdbx_description
1 polymer ?
#
loop_
_entity_poly.entity_id
_entity_poly.type
_entity_poly.pdbx_seq_one_letter_code
_entity_poly.pdbx_strand_id
1 'polypeptide(L)'
;MNNYRKRIRADLTSTPKSDEGIPFSNRMDKARSIKKLKQALPITPNKRAAVLSAYVDCNRILKSPGVKKFHDSFEESVEKMAIRNIQDVITSVKHKRNGEAKAALNILTSSVSGENISDRKRATKSLANILGFKNEYPDEKIGQRAFEKCKPYFVRTAQFKDKVTCCCRQHVEMRSLFKSCMQFRKRLLSREGSSEVKLYESLSELVDDTLCTRSANTHQHKISCLDRLCSECGVCKFSMLPGELDESDVQISWERYEYKNVKVKGDKMIRKLVLKLEVSLHVTILHRHSVLEYDGKDSTAEEPNIVTEQFFVISPDQKHDHHYTHCVQNLVSEYLKSINCEISVMHEFTDGCSSQYKSRHCMGDVSYSCSDFGYAKILRNYFETSHARGPQDAAGGFIKKQADLAVIRGTHVIQSSSDLFDYAQSNLSTTADSSKCSRRIFRYVDSVNRDRDRNFLPVKENRKIHQVRSFDDGEIFVRKLSCYSCQSCIVGNYSTCMNDAQLGTYNKIKMVKESEHNDSDADSNNDEGVDDETNICDFVSNGTIFAVKADDTDCPYYILRASKDPIILRKTATDKWGASYHQGNKVIHGYYFNTIDNNPFKLKLLKRIPAIVPALSVIYICSEVDIDDNGLINLNESLHGRILRCLDHE
;
A
#
# COMPACT_ATOMS: atom_id res chain seq x y z
N MET A 1 12.03 43.67 -35.33
CA MET A 1 11.13 42.51 -35.14
C MET A 1 10.48 41.92 -36.41
N ASN A 2 10.86 42.25 -37.66
CA ASN A 2 10.20 41.66 -38.85
C ASN A 2 11.11 41.13 -39.99
N ASN A 3 12.43 41.38 -39.98
CA ASN A 3 13.34 40.92 -41.06
C ASN A 3 14.07 39.61 -40.77
N TYR A 4 14.25 39.23 -39.50
CA TYR A 4 14.91 37.95 -39.16
C TYR A 4 14.02 36.74 -39.44
N ARG A 5 12.71 36.85 -39.19
CA ARG A 5 11.72 35.78 -39.45
C ARG A 5 11.47 35.53 -40.96
N LYS A 6 11.81 36.47 -41.85
CA LYS A 6 11.66 36.30 -43.31
C LYS A 6 12.83 35.54 -43.96
N ARG A 7 14.06 35.67 -43.45
CA ARG A 7 15.23 34.97 -44.04
C ARG A 7 15.22 33.46 -43.78
N ILE A 8 14.86 33.02 -42.57
CA ILE A 8 14.83 31.58 -42.25
C ILE A 8 13.76 30.81 -43.06
N ARG A 9 12.68 31.48 -43.48
CA ARG A 9 11.63 30.88 -44.32
C ARG A 9 12.07 30.62 -45.77
N ALA A 10 13.13 31.28 -46.26
CA ALA A 10 13.62 31.13 -47.63
C ALA A 10 14.68 30.01 -47.75
N ASP A 11 15.49 29.79 -46.72
CA ASP A 11 16.53 28.75 -46.73
C ASP A 11 15.98 27.33 -46.45
N LEU A 12 14.73 27.21 -45.98
CA LEU A 12 14.06 25.92 -45.72
C LEU A 12 13.38 25.31 -46.95
N THR A 13 13.50 25.92 -48.14
CA THR A 13 12.78 25.50 -49.36
C THR A 13 13.64 24.92 -50.48
N SER A 14 14.90 24.57 -50.25
CA SER A 14 15.72 23.88 -51.26
C SER A 14 16.31 22.57 -50.74
N THR A 15 15.66 21.45 -51.06
CA THR A 15 16.23 20.10 -50.89
C THR A 15 17.04 19.70 -52.14
N PRO A 16 18.33 19.34 -52.03
CA PRO A 16 19.04 18.63 -53.09
C PRO A 16 19.01 17.11 -52.87
N LYS A 17 19.01 16.41 -54.00
CA LYS A 17 18.78 14.97 -54.21
C LYS A 17 19.92 14.08 -53.67
N SER A 18 19.55 12.86 -53.30
CA SER A 18 20.40 11.77 -52.83
C SER A 18 21.25 11.14 -53.95
N ASP A 19 22.57 11.03 -53.75
CA ASP A 19 23.47 10.16 -54.51
C ASP A 19 24.15 9.17 -53.55
N GLU A 20 24.05 7.87 -53.87
CA GLU A 20 24.63 6.76 -53.12
C GLU A 20 26.12 6.59 -53.47
N GLY A 21 27.03 6.86 -52.52
CA GLY A 21 28.48 6.69 -52.68
C GLY A 21 29.23 6.55 -51.35
N ILE A 22 30.32 5.77 -51.34
CA ILE A 22 31.10 5.43 -50.13
C ILE A 22 31.65 6.72 -49.48
N PRO A 23 31.34 7.01 -48.20
CA PRO A 23 31.43 8.38 -47.67
C PRO A 23 32.85 8.91 -47.41
N PHE A 24 33.91 8.09 -47.48
CA PHE A 24 35.30 8.54 -47.28
C PHE A 24 36.30 7.71 -48.11
N SER A 25 37.22 8.40 -48.80
CA SER A 25 38.21 7.84 -49.75
C SER A 25 39.33 7.01 -49.12
N ASN A 26 39.72 7.29 -47.87
CA ASN A 26 40.69 6.49 -47.12
C ASN A 26 40.49 6.62 -45.59
N ARG A 27 41.17 5.74 -44.82
CA ARG A 27 41.05 5.69 -43.35
C ARG A 27 41.51 6.97 -42.66
N MET A 28 42.52 7.67 -43.22
CA MET A 28 43.00 8.94 -42.66
C MET A 28 42.01 10.08 -42.90
N ASP A 29 41.33 10.12 -44.04
CA ASP A 29 40.30 11.12 -44.36
C ASP A 29 39.07 10.94 -43.50
N LYS A 30 38.67 9.69 -43.23
CA LYS A 30 37.64 9.38 -42.24
C LYS A 30 38.06 9.86 -40.84
N ALA A 31 39.31 9.60 -40.43
CA ALA A 31 39.80 10.02 -39.12
C ALA A 31 39.86 11.56 -38.97
N ARG A 32 40.33 12.28 -40.00
CA ARG A 32 40.32 13.76 -40.01
C ARG A 32 38.91 14.32 -39.97
N SER A 33 38.00 13.77 -40.75
CA SER A 33 36.60 14.21 -40.80
C SER A 33 35.90 13.97 -39.47
N ILE A 34 36.12 12.82 -38.82
CA ILE A 34 35.61 12.53 -37.47
C ILE A 34 36.22 13.46 -36.43
N LYS A 35 37.53 13.79 -36.53
CA LYS A 35 38.18 14.72 -35.61
C LYS A 35 37.59 16.13 -35.71
N LYS A 36 37.35 16.62 -36.94
CA LYS A 36 36.66 17.89 -37.18
C LYS A 36 35.22 17.88 -36.66
N LEU A 37 34.47 16.79 -36.91
CA LEU A 37 33.11 16.63 -36.39
C LEU A 37 33.08 16.66 -34.87
N LYS A 38 34.00 15.93 -34.20
CA LYS A 38 34.11 15.95 -32.74
C LYS A 38 34.47 17.35 -32.22
N GLN A 39 35.32 18.11 -32.89
CA GLN A 39 35.62 19.48 -32.49
C GLN A 39 34.41 20.42 -32.67
N ALA A 40 33.57 20.19 -33.67
CA ALA A 40 32.37 20.98 -33.92
C ALA A 40 31.19 20.61 -33.00
N LEU A 41 31.17 19.39 -32.45
CA LEU A 41 30.12 18.94 -31.53
C LEU A 41 30.32 19.51 -30.12
N PRO A 42 29.23 19.76 -29.36
CA PRO A 42 29.32 20.24 -27.98
C PRO A 42 30.21 19.37 -27.10
N ILE A 43 30.95 20.00 -26.18
CA ILE A 43 31.88 19.31 -25.27
C ILE A 43 31.11 18.46 -24.24
N THR A 44 29.93 18.92 -23.80
CA THR A 44 29.12 18.21 -22.80
C THR A 44 28.47 16.94 -23.38
N PRO A 45 28.64 15.77 -22.74
CA PRO A 45 28.16 14.48 -23.28
C PRO A 45 26.67 14.47 -23.59
N ASN A 46 25.85 15.04 -22.71
CA ASN A 46 24.39 15.05 -22.87
C ASN A 46 23.94 15.88 -24.10
N LYS A 47 24.56 17.04 -24.33
CA LYS A 47 24.24 17.87 -25.51
C LYS A 47 24.77 17.25 -26.80
N ARG A 48 25.95 16.62 -26.75
CA ARG A 48 26.48 15.88 -27.91
C ARG A 48 25.57 14.70 -28.28
N ALA A 49 25.09 13.94 -27.30
CA ALA A 49 24.17 12.82 -27.51
C ALA A 49 22.84 13.29 -28.10
N ALA A 50 22.27 14.40 -27.60
CA ALA A 50 21.04 14.97 -28.13
C ALA A 50 21.17 15.41 -29.60
N VAL A 51 22.28 16.08 -29.96
CA VAL A 51 22.53 16.52 -31.36
C VAL A 51 22.73 15.33 -32.29
N LEU A 52 23.46 14.30 -31.85
CA LEU A 52 23.66 13.09 -32.65
C LEU A 52 22.37 12.27 -32.81
N SER A 53 21.55 12.16 -31.75
CA SER A 53 20.24 11.49 -31.82
C SER A 53 19.34 12.19 -32.84
N ALA A 54 19.21 13.52 -32.72
CA ALA A 54 18.40 14.31 -33.65
C ALA A 54 18.86 14.19 -35.12
N TYR A 55 20.16 14.02 -35.37
CA TYR A 55 20.69 13.80 -36.71
C TYR A 55 20.42 12.39 -37.25
N VAL A 56 20.55 11.36 -36.40
CA VAL A 56 20.30 9.96 -36.77
C VAL A 56 18.81 9.73 -37.03
N ASP A 57 17.94 10.37 -36.26
CA ASP A 57 16.49 10.28 -36.39
C ASP A 57 15.98 10.94 -37.69
N CYS A 58 16.69 11.96 -38.19
CA CYS A 58 16.34 12.65 -39.44
C CYS A 58 16.74 11.90 -40.72
N ASN A 59 17.63 10.89 -40.67
CA ASN A 59 18.32 10.37 -41.87
C ASN A 59 18.23 8.83 -42.08
N ARG A 60 17.28 8.12 -41.48
CA ARG A 60 17.10 6.68 -41.76
C ARG A 60 16.02 6.40 -42.81
N ILE A 61 16.49 5.97 -43.99
CA ILE A 61 15.72 5.29 -45.06
C ILE A 61 15.70 3.77 -44.76
N LEU A 62 14.55 3.12 -44.98
CA LEU A 62 14.26 1.70 -44.69
C LEU A 62 14.66 0.74 -45.83
N LYS A 63 15.16 -0.47 -45.51
CA LYS A 63 14.71 -1.80 -46.01
C LYS A 63 15.50 -2.99 -45.38
N SER A 64 14.80 -4.14 -45.23
CA SER A 64 15.18 -5.48 -44.68
C SER A 64 15.82 -6.41 -45.76
N PRO A 65 16.24 -7.71 -45.58
CA PRO A 65 16.01 -8.71 -44.50
C PRO A 65 17.20 -9.68 -44.15
N GLY A 66 17.02 -10.60 -43.18
CA GLY A 66 17.83 -11.85 -43.06
C GLY A 66 17.98 -12.41 -41.63
N VAL A 67 17.38 -13.58 -41.36
CA VAL A 67 17.21 -14.22 -40.04
C VAL A 67 18.42 -15.09 -39.61
N LYS A 68 18.86 -15.01 -38.34
CA LYS A 68 19.12 -16.19 -37.47
C LYS A 68 19.20 -15.82 -35.98
N LYS A 69 18.71 -16.78 -35.18
CA LYS A 69 18.24 -16.73 -33.79
C LYS A 69 19.28 -16.29 -32.75
N PHE A 70 18.84 -15.59 -31.69
CA PHE A 70 19.50 -15.55 -30.38
C PHE A 70 18.48 -15.51 -29.24
N HIS A 71 18.83 -16.20 -28.16
CA HIS A 71 18.12 -16.31 -26.88
C HIS A 71 18.23 -15.00 -26.07
N ASP A 72 17.27 -14.82 -25.17
CA ASP A 72 17.19 -13.88 -24.04
C ASP A 72 17.18 -12.37 -24.32
N SER A 73 15.98 -11.78 -24.25
CA SER A 73 15.61 -10.71 -23.30
C SER A 73 14.32 -10.00 -23.75
N PHE A 74 13.50 -9.60 -22.76
CA PHE A 74 12.19 -8.92 -22.83
C PHE A 74 10.95 -9.82 -22.84
N GLU A 75 10.57 -10.26 -21.64
CA GLU A 75 9.16 -10.50 -21.29
C GLU A 75 8.39 -9.17 -21.43
N GLU A 76 7.74 -8.99 -22.57
CA GLU A 76 6.57 -8.14 -22.67
C GLU A 76 5.34 -9.02 -22.76
N SER A 77 4.35 -8.82 -21.87
CA SER A 77 3.14 -9.64 -21.91
C SER A 77 2.44 -9.48 -23.26
N VAL A 78 1.81 -10.54 -23.74
CA VAL A 78 1.03 -10.55 -24.99
C VAL A 78 0.03 -9.39 -25.00
N GLU A 79 -0.49 -8.99 -23.85
CA GLU A 79 -1.41 -7.84 -23.72
C GLU A 79 -0.70 -6.50 -24.01
N LYS A 80 0.54 -6.30 -23.56
CA LYS A 80 1.32 -5.08 -23.87
C LYS A 80 1.70 -5.02 -25.35
N MET A 81 2.05 -6.15 -25.95
CA MET A 81 2.27 -6.23 -27.40
C MET A 81 0.99 -5.94 -28.19
N ALA A 82 -0.15 -6.48 -27.76
CA ALA A 82 -1.44 -6.20 -28.39
C ALA A 82 -1.83 -4.72 -28.28
N ILE A 83 -1.64 -4.09 -27.12
CA ILE A 83 -1.92 -2.67 -26.91
C ILE A 83 -0.98 -1.81 -27.76
N ARG A 84 0.31 -2.15 -27.84
CA ARG A 84 1.28 -1.42 -28.66
C ARG A 84 0.97 -1.56 -30.16
N ASN A 85 0.61 -2.76 -30.61
CA ASN A 85 0.13 -2.98 -31.98
C ASN A 85 -1.13 -2.16 -32.30
N ILE A 86 -2.09 -2.08 -31.37
CA ILE A 86 -3.29 -1.24 -31.53
C ILE A 86 -2.90 0.24 -31.60
N GLN A 87 -1.97 0.71 -30.75
CA GLN A 87 -1.46 2.08 -30.78
C GLN A 87 -0.75 2.40 -32.10
N ASP A 88 0.05 1.48 -32.62
CA ASP A 88 0.76 1.66 -33.89
C ASP A 88 -0.20 1.68 -35.08
N VAL A 89 -1.24 0.84 -35.07
CA VAL A 89 -2.31 0.87 -36.08
C VAL A 89 -3.08 2.18 -36.02
N ILE A 90 -3.50 2.65 -34.83
CA ILE A 90 -4.18 3.94 -34.66
C ILE A 90 -3.29 5.08 -35.15
N THR A 91 -1.99 5.07 -34.82
CA THR A 91 -1.05 6.14 -35.19
C THR A 91 -0.77 6.15 -36.70
N SER A 92 -0.62 4.99 -37.32
CA SER A 92 -0.39 4.86 -38.76
C SER A 92 -1.59 5.30 -39.61
N VAL A 93 -2.80 5.18 -39.05
CA VAL A 93 -4.06 5.61 -39.71
C VAL A 93 -4.36 7.08 -39.43
N LYS A 94 -4.08 7.59 -38.23
CA LYS A 94 -4.35 8.98 -37.79
C LYS A 94 -3.66 10.04 -38.66
N HIS A 95 -2.50 9.73 -39.23
CA HIS A 95 -1.74 10.67 -40.06
C HIS A 95 -2.08 10.62 -41.56
N LYS A 96 -2.87 9.63 -42.01
CA LYS A 96 -3.33 9.54 -43.40
C LYS A 96 -4.58 10.42 -43.58
N ARG A 97 -4.44 11.55 -44.25
CA ARG A 97 -5.53 12.51 -44.52
C ARG A 97 -6.42 12.09 -45.70
N ASN A 98 -6.93 10.86 -45.65
CA ASN A 98 -7.92 10.31 -46.59
C ASN A 98 -9.23 10.02 -45.81
N GLY A 99 -10.39 10.25 -46.42
CA GLY A 99 -11.70 9.92 -45.85
C GLY A 99 -11.85 8.46 -45.37
N GLU A 100 -11.22 7.50 -46.04
CA GLU A 100 -11.21 6.08 -45.66
C GLU A 100 -10.38 5.82 -44.40
N ALA A 101 -9.23 6.49 -44.26
CA ALA A 101 -8.40 6.39 -43.05
C ALA A 101 -9.11 7.00 -41.84
N LYS A 102 -9.84 8.10 -42.03
CA LYS A 102 -10.64 8.71 -40.97
C LYS A 102 -11.82 7.81 -40.54
N ALA A 103 -12.42 7.08 -41.49
CA ALA A 103 -13.46 6.10 -41.19
C ALA A 103 -12.92 4.88 -40.42
N ALA A 104 -11.76 4.33 -40.82
CA ALA A 104 -11.11 3.22 -40.11
C ALA A 104 -10.69 3.59 -38.68
N LEU A 105 -10.16 4.80 -38.47
CA LEU A 105 -9.81 5.32 -37.16
C LEU A 105 -11.04 5.41 -36.23
N ASN A 106 -12.17 5.90 -36.75
CA ASN A 106 -13.41 6.01 -35.98
C ASN A 106 -14.00 4.63 -35.62
N ILE A 107 -13.87 3.63 -36.50
CA ILE A 107 -14.31 2.24 -36.22
C ILE A 107 -13.42 1.57 -35.16
N LEU A 108 -12.10 1.73 -35.24
CA LEU A 108 -11.16 1.21 -34.24
C LEU A 108 -11.37 1.87 -32.88
N THR A 109 -11.57 3.19 -32.88
CA THR A 109 -11.83 3.95 -31.65
C THR A 109 -13.15 3.52 -31.03
N SER A 110 -14.24 3.38 -31.80
CA SER A 110 -15.54 2.92 -31.27
C SER A 110 -15.53 1.45 -30.83
N SER A 111 -14.73 0.58 -31.45
CA SER A 111 -14.58 -0.83 -31.04
C SER A 111 -13.82 -0.99 -29.71
N VAL A 112 -12.93 -0.04 -29.39
CA VAL A 112 -12.16 0.00 -28.13
C VAL A 112 -12.90 0.82 -27.05
N SER A 113 -13.72 1.81 -27.45
CA SER A 113 -14.36 2.77 -26.53
C SER A 113 -15.85 2.48 -26.25
N GLY A 114 -16.50 1.62 -27.04
CA GLY A 114 -17.88 1.17 -26.82
C GLY A 114 -19.00 2.17 -27.17
N GLU A 115 -18.73 3.28 -27.84
CA GLU A 115 -19.77 4.25 -28.25
C GLU A 115 -20.60 3.75 -29.44
N ASN A 116 -21.93 3.88 -29.33
CA ASN A 116 -22.92 3.35 -30.28
C ASN A 116 -22.87 4.08 -31.65
N ILE A 117 -22.75 3.31 -32.74
CA ILE A 117 -22.94 3.80 -34.11
C ILE A 117 -24.44 3.78 -34.40
N SER A 118 -25.14 4.86 -34.05
CA SER A 118 -26.51 5.09 -34.48
C SER A 118 -26.52 5.63 -35.92
N ASP A 119 -27.15 4.85 -36.80
CA ASP A 119 -27.64 5.20 -38.13
C ASP A 119 -26.63 5.40 -39.28
N ARG A 120 -26.43 4.31 -40.05
CA ARG A 120 -26.49 4.30 -41.53
C ARG A 120 -26.32 2.87 -42.08
N LYS A 121 -27.14 2.52 -43.07
CA LYS A 121 -27.46 1.18 -43.66
C LYS A 121 -26.31 0.44 -44.38
N ARG A 122 -25.05 0.74 -44.01
CA ARG A 122 -23.80 0.11 -44.44
C ARG A 122 -23.03 -0.46 -43.23
N ALA A 123 -23.70 -0.78 -42.13
CA ALA A 123 -23.14 -1.56 -41.00
C ALA A 123 -22.71 -3.00 -41.41
N THR A 124 -22.68 -3.32 -42.70
CA THR A 124 -23.28 -4.57 -43.17
C THR A 124 -22.65 -5.24 -44.39
N LYS A 125 -21.74 -4.64 -45.18
CA LYS A 125 -21.28 -5.37 -46.39
C LYS A 125 -19.86 -5.92 -46.36
N SER A 126 -19.11 -5.52 -45.36
CA SER A 126 -17.68 -5.67 -45.34
C SER A 126 -17.26 -5.37 -43.92
N LEU A 127 -17.42 -6.32 -43.01
CA LEU A 127 -16.75 -6.26 -41.72
C LEU A 127 -15.25 -6.61 -41.88
N ALA A 128 -14.42 -5.71 -42.44
CA ALA A 128 -14.18 -5.59 -43.88
C ALA A 128 -13.26 -6.69 -44.37
N ASN A 129 -13.93 -7.67 -44.97
CA ASN A 129 -13.42 -8.94 -45.46
C ASN A 129 -12.60 -9.72 -44.44
N ILE A 130 -13.14 -9.72 -43.21
CA ILE A 130 -12.72 -10.59 -42.12
C ILE A 130 -11.37 -10.11 -41.58
N LEU A 131 -11.28 -8.85 -41.16
CA LEU A 131 -10.13 -8.29 -40.41
C LEU A 131 -8.73 -8.73 -40.93
N GLY A 132 -8.52 -8.82 -42.25
CA GLY A 132 -7.24 -9.21 -42.88
C GLY A 132 -7.12 -10.69 -43.32
N PHE A 133 -7.97 -11.59 -42.85
CA PHE A 133 -7.89 -13.03 -43.13
C PHE A 133 -8.00 -13.37 -44.63
N LYS A 134 -8.94 -12.76 -45.37
CA LYS A 134 -9.06 -12.99 -46.82
C LYS A 134 -7.93 -12.35 -47.64
N ASN A 135 -7.12 -11.49 -47.05
CA ASN A 135 -5.93 -10.93 -47.70
C ASN A 135 -4.69 -11.80 -47.46
N GLU A 136 -4.55 -12.42 -46.29
CA GLU A 136 -3.48 -13.38 -46.00
C GLU A 136 -3.77 -14.78 -46.57
N TYR A 137 -5.04 -15.16 -46.70
CA TYR A 137 -5.49 -16.46 -47.21
C TYR A 137 -6.60 -16.26 -48.26
N PRO A 138 -6.24 -15.91 -49.51
CA PRO A 138 -7.20 -15.60 -50.57
C PRO A 138 -8.08 -16.79 -50.98
N ASP A 139 -7.54 -18.00 -50.83
CA ASP A 139 -8.15 -19.24 -51.31
C ASP A 139 -9.16 -19.84 -50.30
N GLU A 140 -9.14 -19.39 -49.06
CA GLU A 140 -9.98 -19.88 -47.96
C GLU A 140 -11.34 -19.17 -47.91
N LYS A 141 -12.41 -19.89 -48.23
CA LYS A 141 -13.79 -19.36 -48.28
C LYS A 141 -14.52 -19.52 -46.95
N ILE A 142 -14.24 -18.64 -45.97
CA ILE A 142 -14.99 -18.60 -44.70
C ILE A 142 -16.01 -17.45 -44.64
N GLY A 143 -17.18 -17.70 -44.02
CA GLY A 143 -18.25 -16.73 -43.82
C GLY A 143 -18.27 -16.13 -42.39
N GLN A 144 -18.90 -14.97 -42.21
CA GLN A 144 -18.88 -14.21 -40.94
C GLN A 144 -19.32 -15.04 -39.71
N ARG A 145 -20.43 -15.77 -39.79
CA ARG A 145 -20.93 -16.58 -38.67
C ARG A 145 -20.01 -17.76 -38.32
N ALA A 146 -19.29 -18.31 -39.30
CA ALA A 146 -18.32 -19.37 -39.05
C ALA A 146 -17.05 -18.80 -38.39
N PHE A 147 -16.59 -17.64 -38.85
CA PHE A 147 -15.48 -16.91 -38.23
C PHE A 147 -15.78 -16.53 -36.77
N GLU A 148 -17.00 -16.07 -36.46
CA GLU A 148 -17.43 -15.75 -35.09
C GLU A 148 -17.52 -16.98 -34.18
N LYS A 149 -17.79 -18.17 -34.73
CA LYS A 149 -17.78 -19.45 -33.98
C LYS A 149 -16.38 -19.98 -33.69
N CYS A 150 -15.37 -19.55 -34.46
CA CYS A 150 -13.96 -19.86 -34.20
C CYS A 150 -13.35 -19.01 -33.08
N LYS A 151 -14.13 -18.18 -32.38
CA LYS A 151 -13.68 -17.46 -31.20
C LYS A 151 -13.29 -18.45 -30.09
N PRO A 152 -12.18 -18.20 -29.35
CA PRO A 152 -11.83 -19.02 -28.21
C PRO A 152 -12.97 -19.10 -27.19
N TYR A 153 -13.19 -20.28 -26.60
CA TYR A 153 -14.34 -20.59 -25.74
C TYR A 153 -14.49 -19.64 -24.52
N PHE A 154 -13.41 -18.94 -24.13
CA PHE A 154 -13.39 -18.01 -23.02
C PHE A 154 -13.86 -16.58 -23.37
N VAL A 155 -14.08 -16.26 -24.65
CA VAL A 155 -14.56 -14.92 -25.07
C VAL A 155 -16.09 -14.93 -25.17
N ARG A 156 -16.77 -14.44 -24.12
CA ARG A 156 -18.24 -14.37 -24.05
C ARG A 156 -18.80 -13.16 -24.81
N THR A 157 -20.02 -13.29 -25.35
CA THR A 157 -20.71 -12.20 -26.06
C THR A 157 -21.48 -11.35 -25.05
N ALA A 158 -21.25 -10.04 -25.02
CA ALA A 158 -21.95 -9.12 -24.12
C ALA A 158 -23.46 -9.07 -24.42
N GLN A 159 -24.28 -9.41 -23.42
CA GLN A 159 -25.73 -9.35 -23.49
C GLN A 159 -26.24 -7.93 -23.23
N PHE A 160 -27.46 -7.60 -23.64
CA PHE A 160 -28.04 -6.26 -23.42
C PHE A 160 -28.10 -5.89 -21.93
N LYS A 161 -28.37 -6.87 -21.05
CA LYS A 161 -28.35 -6.70 -19.59
C LYS A 161 -26.97 -6.28 -19.05
N ASP A 162 -25.88 -6.69 -19.71
CA ASP A 162 -24.50 -6.32 -19.35
C ASP A 162 -24.19 -4.86 -19.72
N LYS A 163 -25.07 -4.21 -20.49
CA LYS A 163 -24.98 -2.80 -20.89
C LYS A 163 -25.81 -1.85 -20.02
N VAL A 164 -26.64 -2.39 -19.10
CA VAL A 164 -27.56 -1.63 -18.23
C VAL A 164 -27.15 -1.75 -16.77
N THR A 165 -25.85 -1.65 -16.47
CA THR A 165 -25.35 -1.50 -15.11
C THR A 165 -24.64 -0.17 -14.98
N CYS A 166 -25.36 0.84 -14.49
CA CYS A 166 -24.70 2.07 -14.07
C CYS A 166 -23.87 1.76 -12.82
N CYS A 167 -22.54 1.81 -12.94
CA CYS A 167 -21.60 1.64 -11.82
C CYS A 167 -21.22 2.99 -11.18
N CYS A 168 -22.07 4.02 -11.30
CA CYS A 168 -21.79 5.28 -10.62
C CYS A 168 -21.89 5.10 -9.11
N ARG A 169 -21.09 5.86 -8.36
CA ARG A 169 -21.05 5.81 -6.89
C ARG A 169 -22.45 5.85 -6.27
N GLN A 170 -23.30 6.77 -6.72
CA GLN A 170 -24.66 6.92 -6.21
C GLN A 170 -25.48 5.63 -6.35
N HIS A 171 -25.46 4.97 -7.52
CA HIS A 171 -26.20 3.74 -7.72
C HIS A 171 -25.63 2.56 -6.94
N VAL A 172 -24.30 2.46 -6.79
CA VAL A 172 -23.69 1.37 -6.03
C VAL A 172 -23.94 1.54 -4.52
N GLU A 173 -23.75 2.74 -3.98
CA GLU A 173 -24.03 3.05 -2.57
C GLU A 173 -25.53 2.87 -2.26
N MET A 174 -26.42 3.32 -3.14
CA MET A 174 -27.86 3.15 -2.97
C MET A 174 -28.27 1.67 -2.95
N ARG A 175 -27.63 0.82 -3.76
CA ARG A 175 -27.86 -0.63 -3.72
C ARG A 175 -27.38 -1.26 -2.42
N SER A 176 -26.22 -0.84 -1.91
CA SER A 176 -25.69 -1.33 -0.63
C SER A 176 -26.62 -0.94 0.53
N LEU A 177 -27.02 0.34 0.59
CA LEU A 177 -27.96 0.85 1.58
C LEU A 177 -29.31 0.11 1.51
N PHE A 178 -29.89 -0.05 0.31
CA PHE A 178 -31.14 -0.78 0.12
C PHE A 178 -31.05 -2.21 0.65
N LYS A 179 -29.94 -2.91 0.37
CA LYS A 179 -29.74 -4.28 0.87
C LYS A 179 -29.70 -4.32 2.40
N SER A 180 -28.98 -3.41 3.06
CA SER A 180 -28.95 -3.33 4.52
C SER A 180 -30.34 -3.04 5.11
N CYS A 181 -31.08 -2.09 4.54
CA CYS A 181 -32.45 -1.77 4.97
C CYS A 181 -33.40 -2.97 4.81
N MET A 182 -33.36 -3.67 3.67
CA MET A 182 -34.22 -4.83 3.45
C MET A 182 -33.86 -6.03 4.35
N GLN A 183 -32.58 -6.22 4.67
CA GLN A 183 -32.17 -7.21 5.66
C GLN A 183 -32.67 -6.87 7.06
N PHE A 184 -32.58 -5.59 7.45
CA PHE A 184 -33.11 -5.12 8.72
C PHE A 184 -34.63 -5.34 8.80
N ARG A 185 -35.37 -4.91 7.77
CA ARG A 185 -36.80 -5.15 7.63
C ARG A 185 -37.16 -6.63 7.74
N LYS A 186 -36.41 -7.52 7.06
CA LYS A 186 -36.61 -8.98 7.15
C LYS A 186 -36.46 -9.50 8.57
N ARG A 187 -35.48 -8.99 9.35
CA ARG A 187 -35.28 -9.38 10.76
C ARG A 187 -36.45 -8.92 11.64
N LEU A 188 -36.96 -7.71 11.43
CA LEU A 188 -38.13 -7.21 12.16
C LEU A 188 -39.37 -8.04 11.86
N LEU A 189 -39.66 -8.32 10.59
CA LEU A 189 -40.78 -9.16 10.19
C LEU A 189 -40.71 -10.57 10.80
N SER A 190 -39.50 -11.13 10.92
CA SER A 190 -39.28 -12.43 11.56
C SER A 190 -39.54 -12.41 13.07
N ARG A 191 -39.45 -11.25 13.73
CA ARG A 191 -39.69 -11.08 15.18
C ARG A 191 -41.15 -10.75 15.49
N GLU A 192 -41.77 -9.90 14.68
CA GLU A 192 -43.11 -9.35 14.94
C GLU A 192 -44.24 -10.16 14.31
N GLY A 193 -43.93 -11.20 13.52
CA GLY A 193 -44.92 -12.11 12.93
C GLY A 193 -45.93 -11.44 11.98
N SER A 194 -45.70 -10.17 11.61
CA SER A 194 -46.63 -9.40 10.78
C SER A 194 -46.42 -9.72 9.30
N SER A 195 -47.42 -10.34 8.69
CA SER A 195 -47.39 -10.84 7.30
C SER A 195 -47.89 -9.83 6.25
N GLU A 196 -48.31 -8.62 6.64
CA GLU A 196 -48.97 -7.67 5.72
C GLU A 196 -48.02 -6.68 5.02
N VAL A 197 -46.73 -6.70 5.35
CA VAL A 197 -45.78 -5.68 4.88
C VAL A 197 -44.85 -6.25 3.81
N LYS A 198 -44.82 -5.61 2.64
CA LYS A 198 -44.04 -6.06 1.48
C LYS A 198 -42.53 -5.94 1.72
N LEU A 199 -41.80 -6.99 1.32
CA LEU A 199 -40.34 -7.01 1.21
C LEU A 199 -39.97 -6.85 -0.26
N TYR A 200 -39.12 -5.88 -0.57
CA TYR A 200 -38.72 -5.58 -1.93
C TYR A 200 -37.47 -6.35 -2.33
N GLU A 201 -37.50 -7.00 -3.49
CA GLU A 201 -36.33 -7.75 -4.01
C GLU A 201 -35.36 -6.83 -4.76
N SER A 202 -35.85 -5.69 -5.26
CA SER A 202 -35.05 -4.72 -6.01
C SER A 202 -35.46 -3.27 -5.77
N LEU A 203 -34.53 -2.36 -6.00
CA LEU A 203 -34.81 -0.91 -6.01
C LEU A 203 -35.87 -0.54 -7.05
N SER A 204 -35.91 -1.24 -8.19
CA SER A 204 -36.89 -0.97 -9.25
C SER A 204 -38.31 -1.30 -8.79
N GLU A 205 -38.49 -2.39 -8.06
CA GLU A 205 -39.77 -2.78 -7.49
C GLU A 205 -40.26 -1.76 -6.44
N LEU A 206 -39.35 -1.29 -5.58
CA LEU A 206 -39.64 -0.23 -4.61
C LEU A 206 -40.06 1.07 -5.31
N VAL A 207 -39.37 1.43 -6.39
CA VAL A 207 -39.70 2.62 -7.18
C VAL A 207 -41.05 2.48 -7.87
N ASP A 208 -41.34 1.31 -8.46
CA ASP A 208 -42.60 1.07 -9.17
C ASP A 208 -43.81 1.09 -8.22
N ASP A 209 -43.66 0.59 -6.99
CA ASP A 209 -44.73 0.64 -5.97
C ASP A 209 -44.89 2.04 -5.34
N THR A 210 -43.81 2.80 -5.22
CA THR A 210 -43.86 4.12 -4.58
C THR A 210 -44.22 5.24 -5.56
N LEU A 211 -44.01 5.08 -6.87
CA LEU A 211 -44.38 6.06 -7.89
C LEU A 211 -45.77 5.80 -8.49
N CYS A 212 -46.31 6.78 -9.21
CA CYS A 212 -47.55 6.58 -9.96
C CYS A 212 -47.35 5.59 -11.12
N THR A 213 -48.40 4.84 -11.44
CA THR A 213 -48.43 3.89 -12.56
C THR A 213 -48.09 4.61 -13.87
N ARG A 214 -47.30 3.93 -14.72
CA ARG A 214 -46.92 4.43 -16.04
C ARG A 214 -48.16 4.56 -16.92
N SER A 215 -48.27 5.62 -17.70
CA SER A 215 -49.37 5.77 -18.66
C SER A 215 -49.34 4.65 -19.70
N ALA A 216 -50.52 4.15 -20.10
CA ALA A 216 -50.68 2.97 -20.96
C ALA A 216 -49.89 3.02 -22.29
N ASN A 217 -49.55 4.23 -22.77
CA ASN A 217 -48.84 4.44 -24.03
C ASN A 217 -47.34 4.76 -23.88
N THR A 218 -46.78 4.73 -22.66
CA THR A 218 -45.39 5.11 -22.41
C THR A 218 -44.75 4.20 -21.36
N HIS A 219 -43.58 3.63 -21.67
CA HIS A 219 -42.81 2.82 -20.71
C HIS A 219 -42.08 3.63 -19.62
N GLN A 220 -42.43 4.90 -19.42
CA GLN A 220 -41.72 5.84 -18.52
C GLN A 220 -42.68 6.45 -17.48
N HIS A 221 -42.15 6.77 -16.30
CA HIS A 221 -42.89 7.53 -15.28
C HIS A 221 -42.96 9.02 -15.66
N LYS A 222 -43.98 9.72 -15.14
CA LYS A 222 -44.09 11.17 -15.31
C LYS A 222 -42.91 11.88 -14.62
N ILE A 223 -42.38 12.93 -15.25
CA ILE A 223 -41.23 13.67 -14.72
C ILE A 223 -41.50 14.26 -13.33
N SER A 224 -42.73 14.74 -13.09
CA SER A 224 -43.15 15.26 -11.78
C SER A 224 -43.11 14.21 -10.66
N CYS A 225 -43.26 12.92 -10.98
CA CYS A 225 -43.10 11.84 -10.02
C CYS A 225 -41.61 11.57 -9.71
N LEU A 226 -40.75 11.63 -10.74
CA LEU A 226 -39.30 11.45 -10.61
C LEU A 226 -38.65 12.59 -9.84
N ASP A 227 -39.11 13.83 -10.06
CA ASP A 227 -38.65 15.04 -9.37
C ASP A 227 -39.25 15.20 -7.96
N ARG A 228 -40.05 14.23 -7.49
CA ARG A 228 -40.73 14.25 -6.17
C ARG A 228 -41.67 15.46 -5.95
N LEU A 229 -42.20 16.01 -7.04
CA LEU A 229 -43.17 17.12 -7.02
C LEU A 229 -44.63 16.64 -7.02
N CYS A 230 -44.86 15.33 -7.16
CA CYS A 230 -46.18 14.73 -7.12
C CYS A 230 -46.63 14.50 -5.67
N SER A 231 -47.83 14.97 -5.31
CA SER A 231 -48.44 14.79 -3.98
C SER A 231 -49.00 13.38 -3.73
N GLU A 232 -49.26 12.62 -4.79
CA GLU A 232 -49.93 11.30 -4.73
C GLU A 232 -48.96 10.11 -4.79
N CYS A 233 -47.65 10.36 -4.83
CA CYS A 233 -46.65 9.30 -4.86
C CYS A 233 -45.39 9.68 -4.08
N GLY A 234 -44.56 8.69 -3.80
CA GLY A 234 -43.31 8.83 -3.10
C GLY A 234 -43.31 8.10 -1.77
N VAL A 235 -42.65 8.68 -0.76
CA VAL A 235 -42.42 8.01 0.54
C VAL A 235 -43.73 7.75 1.28
N CYS A 236 -44.77 8.55 1.03
CA CYS A 236 -46.11 8.34 1.60
C CYS A 236 -46.75 6.99 1.21
N LYS A 237 -46.31 6.37 0.11
CA LYS A 237 -46.74 5.02 -0.31
C LYS A 237 -45.89 3.89 0.28
N PHE A 238 -44.79 4.23 0.95
CA PHE A 238 -43.93 3.26 1.59
C PHE A 238 -44.36 3.05 3.05
N SER A 239 -44.88 1.85 3.35
CA SER A 239 -45.29 1.48 4.70
C SER A 239 -44.07 1.18 5.58
N MET A 240 -43.75 2.07 6.52
CA MET A 240 -42.68 1.86 7.52
C MET A 240 -43.18 0.93 8.64
N LEU A 241 -42.32 0.06 9.16
CA LEU A 241 -42.61 -0.74 10.36
C LEU A 241 -42.37 0.10 11.64
N PRO A 242 -43.08 -0.16 12.75
CA PRO A 242 -42.83 0.53 14.02
C PRO A 242 -41.37 0.44 14.49
N GLY A 243 -40.75 -0.74 14.37
CA GLY A 243 -39.33 -0.94 14.69
C GLY A 243 -38.34 -0.28 13.70
N GLU A 244 -38.80 0.25 12.57
CA GLU A 244 -37.99 1.11 11.67
C GLU A 244 -38.09 2.60 12.04
N LEU A 245 -39.08 2.97 12.86
CA LEU A 245 -39.32 4.33 13.34
C LEU A 245 -38.81 4.52 14.78
N ASP A 246 -38.48 3.44 15.48
CA ASP A 246 -37.92 3.48 16.82
C ASP A 246 -36.49 4.06 16.79
N GLU A 247 -36.26 5.13 17.56
CA GLU A 247 -34.95 5.80 17.69
C GLU A 247 -34.01 5.08 18.67
N SER A 248 -34.34 3.86 19.09
CA SER A 248 -33.43 3.03 19.88
C SER A 248 -32.11 2.79 19.11
N ASP A 249 -30.98 2.63 19.83
CA ASP A 249 -29.60 2.54 19.30
C ASP A 249 -29.32 1.27 18.45
N VAL A 250 -30.22 0.90 17.54
CA VAL A 250 -30.02 -0.21 16.61
C VAL A 250 -29.08 0.25 15.50
N GLN A 251 -27.80 -0.08 15.65
CA GLN A 251 -26.79 0.23 14.66
C GLN A 251 -26.96 -0.63 13.40
N ILE A 252 -27.38 0.00 12.30
CA ILE A 252 -27.40 -0.61 10.96
C ILE A 252 -26.12 -0.25 10.23
N SER A 253 -25.31 -1.27 9.90
CA SER A 253 -24.10 -1.10 9.09
C SER A 253 -24.40 -1.19 7.59
N TRP A 254 -23.78 -0.31 6.81
CA TRP A 254 -23.84 -0.31 5.34
C TRP A 254 -22.52 0.21 4.76
N GLU A 255 -22.25 -0.08 3.50
CA GLU A 255 -20.97 0.23 2.87
C GLU A 255 -21.05 1.51 2.05
N ARG A 256 -20.07 2.41 2.26
CA ARG A 256 -19.94 3.66 1.50
C ARG A 256 -18.54 3.77 0.89
N TYR A 257 -18.46 4.34 -0.31
CA TYR A 257 -17.17 4.67 -0.89
C TYR A 257 -16.62 5.95 -0.26
N GLU A 258 -15.32 5.95 0.04
CA GLU A 258 -14.64 7.13 0.55
C GLU A 258 -13.51 7.57 -0.36
N TYR A 259 -13.32 8.90 -0.46
CA TYR A 259 -12.17 9.46 -1.14
C TYR A 259 -10.98 9.46 -0.20
N LYS A 260 -9.91 8.76 -0.57
CA LYS A 260 -8.63 8.77 0.16
C LYS A 260 -7.50 9.25 -0.73
N ASN A 261 -6.56 9.97 -0.11
CA ASN A 261 -5.32 10.35 -0.77
C ASN A 261 -4.34 9.18 -0.69
N VAL A 262 -4.02 8.59 -1.83
CA VAL A 262 -3.08 7.47 -1.94
C VAL A 262 -1.76 7.99 -2.49
N LYS A 263 -0.66 7.73 -1.79
CA LYS A 263 0.71 8.01 -2.28
C LYS A 263 0.99 7.12 -3.48
N VAL A 264 1.37 7.71 -4.62
CA VAL A 264 1.80 6.98 -5.82
C VAL A 264 3.23 7.42 -6.12
N LYS A 265 4.15 6.48 -6.44
CA LYS A 265 5.60 6.68 -6.68
C LYS A 265 5.99 8.14 -7.00
N GLY A 266 6.82 8.71 -6.13
CA GLY A 266 7.07 10.16 -6.02
C GLY A 266 6.14 10.77 -4.95
N ASP A 267 6.38 12.00 -4.48
CA ASP A 267 5.52 12.67 -3.48
C ASP A 267 4.12 13.07 -4.02
N LYS A 268 3.63 12.36 -5.04
CA LYS A 268 2.38 12.67 -5.71
C LYS A 268 1.23 11.92 -5.04
N MET A 269 0.37 12.69 -4.39
CA MET A 269 -0.89 12.20 -3.82
C MET A 269 -1.98 12.15 -4.88
N ILE A 270 -2.63 11.01 -5.05
CA ILE A 270 -3.80 10.86 -5.92
C ILE A 270 -5.03 10.57 -5.07
N ARG A 271 -6.08 11.36 -5.24
CA ARG A 271 -7.39 11.13 -4.61
C ARG A 271 -8.06 9.96 -5.32
N LYS A 272 -8.20 8.82 -4.65
CA LYS A 272 -8.89 7.62 -5.16
C LYS A 272 -10.17 7.35 -4.38
N LEU A 273 -11.20 6.89 -5.09
CA LEU A 273 -12.44 6.39 -4.51
C LEU A 273 -12.23 4.92 -4.13
N VAL A 274 -12.41 4.55 -2.86
CA VAL A 274 -12.13 3.20 -2.36
C VAL A 274 -13.32 2.69 -1.53
N LEU A 275 -13.74 1.45 -1.78
CA LEU A 275 -14.60 0.67 -0.89
C LEU A 275 -13.67 0.03 0.14
N LYS A 276 -13.80 0.41 1.42
CA LYS A 276 -12.81 0.03 2.43
C LYS A 276 -13.09 -1.37 2.98
N LEU A 277 -12.70 -2.39 2.23
CA LEU A 277 -12.54 -3.75 2.73
C LEU A 277 -11.08 -3.97 3.07
N GLU A 278 -10.77 -3.87 4.36
CA GLU A 278 -9.43 -4.13 4.88
C GLU A 278 -9.41 -5.50 5.56
N VAL A 279 -8.47 -6.33 5.12
CA VAL A 279 -8.24 -7.67 5.68
C VAL A 279 -6.76 -7.77 6.03
N SER A 280 -6.51 -8.27 7.23
CA SER A 280 -5.16 -8.58 7.69
C SER A 280 -4.79 -9.98 7.25
N LEU A 281 -3.62 -10.08 6.61
CA LEU A 281 -3.05 -11.34 6.15
C LEU A 281 -1.65 -11.47 6.74
N HIS A 282 -1.50 -12.30 7.77
CA HIS A 282 -0.21 -12.73 8.26
C HIS A 282 0.28 -13.94 7.46
N VAL A 283 1.57 -13.98 7.16
CA VAL A 283 2.21 -15.07 6.41
C VAL A 283 3.44 -15.55 7.16
N THR A 284 3.44 -16.82 7.56
CA THR A 284 4.60 -17.52 8.11
C THR A 284 5.07 -18.57 7.12
N ILE A 285 6.38 -18.61 6.86
CA ILE A 285 7.00 -19.71 6.12
C ILE A 285 7.61 -20.63 7.16
N LEU A 286 7.08 -21.84 7.25
CA LEU A 286 7.47 -22.81 8.26
C LEU A 286 8.40 -23.85 7.64
N HIS A 287 9.58 -24.01 8.24
CA HIS A 287 10.52 -25.07 7.91
C HIS A 287 10.66 -25.97 9.13
N ARG A 288 10.39 -27.27 8.95
CA ARG A 288 10.49 -28.26 10.02
C ARG A 288 10.99 -29.59 9.47
N HIS A 289 11.47 -30.44 10.38
CA HIS A 289 11.73 -31.84 10.05
C HIS A 289 10.42 -32.56 9.72
N SER A 290 10.47 -33.50 8.78
CA SER A 290 9.33 -34.32 8.43
C SER A 290 8.94 -35.24 9.59
N VAL A 291 7.64 -35.42 9.79
CA VAL A 291 7.08 -36.32 10.81
C VAL A 291 6.48 -37.51 10.07
N LEU A 292 6.93 -38.73 10.39
CA LEU A 292 6.54 -39.94 9.63
C LEU A 292 5.02 -40.11 9.51
N GLU A 293 4.27 -39.95 10.60
CA GLU A 293 2.82 -40.14 10.64
C GLU A 293 2.06 -39.12 9.78
N TYR A 294 2.61 -37.93 9.59
CA TYR A 294 1.93 -36.82 8.93
C TYR A 294 2.43 -36.57 7.50
N ASP A 295 3.73 -36.73 7.26
CA ASP A 295 4.39 -36.47 5.98
C ASP A 295 4.69 -37.76 5.19
N GLY A 296 4.52 -38.94 5.81
CA GLY A 296 4.86 -40.23 5.20
C GLY A 296 6.36 -40.46 5.03
N LYS A 297 7.20 -39.57 5.55
CA LYS A 297 8.66 -39.65 5.54
C LYS A 297 9.20 -39.23 6.89
N ASP A 298 10.11 -40.03 7.41
CA ASP A 298 10.81 -39.70 8.64
C ASP A 298 12.04 -38.82 8.36
N SER A 299 12.46 -38.06 9.35
CA SER A 299 13.68 -37.25 9.28
C SER A 299 14.64 -37.69 10.38
N THR A 300 15.79 -38.23 9.99
CA THR A 300 16.82 -38.67 10.94
C THR A 300 17.98 -37.67 11.00
N ALA A 301 18.89 -37.85 11.96
CA ALA A 301 20.11 -37.04 12.06
C ALA A 301 21.06 -37.28 10.87
N GLU A 302 21.04 -38.48 10.28
CA GLU A 302 21.88 -38.90 9.16
C GLU A 302 21.27 -38.47 7.81
N GLU A 303 19.94 -38.50 7.72
CA GLU A 303 19.18 -38.10 6.52
C GLU A 303 18.08 -37.09 6.91
N PRO A 304 18.46 -35.80 7.07
CA PRO A 304 17.50 -34.77 7.46
C PRO A 304 16.56 -34.43 6.29
N ASN A 305 15.26 -34.63 6.52
CA ASN A 305 14.21 -34.30 5.57
C ASN A 305 13.46 -33.05 6.03
N ILE A 306 13.62 -31.94 5.30
CA ILE A 306 13.00 -30.65 5.63
C ILE A 306 11.72 -30.46 4.82
N VAL A 307 10.60 -30.25 5.52
CA VAL A 307 9.31 -29.88 4.95
C VAL A 307 9.15 -28.37 5.02
N THR A 308 8.69 -27.77 3.92
CA THR A 308 8.41 -26.33 3.84
C THR A 308 6.92 -26.09 3.65
N GLU A 309 6.32 -25.31 4.53
CA GLU A 309 4.88 -25.06 4.56
C GLU A 309 4.61 -23.54 4.56
N GLN A 310 3.47 -23.14 4.00
CA GLN A 310 3.00 -21.75 4.04
C GLN A 310 1.81 -21.66 4.99
N PHE A 311 1.97 -20.93 6.08
CA PHE A 311 0.93 -20.74 7.08
C PHE A 311 0.37 -19.33 6.97
N PHE A 312 -0.94 -19.22 6.81
CA PHE A 312 -1.64 -17.96 6.62
C PHE A 312 -2.64 -17.75 7.75
N VAL A 313 -2.61 -16.58 8.38
CA VAL A 313 -3.65 -16.15 9.31
C VAL A 313 -4.39 -14.97 8.70
N ILE A 314 -5.71 -15.12 8.54
CA ILE A 314 -6.60 -14.13 7.97
C ILE A 314 -7.50 -13.58 9.08
N SER A 315 -7.62 -12.25 9.17
CA SER A 315 -8.37 -11.60 10.24
C SER A 315 -8.92 -10.24 9.82
N PRO A 316 -10.06 -9.78 10.37
CA PRO A 316 -10.49 -8.39 10.23
C PRO A 316 -9.65 -7.43 11.10
N ASP A 317 -8.89 -7.92 12.08
CA ASP A 317 -8.15 -7.11 13.05
C ASP A 317 -7.02 -6.29 12.40
N GLN A 318 -7.11 -4.95 12.44
CA GLN A 318 -6.15 -4.03 11.82
C GLN A 318 -5.13 -3.42 12.80
N LYS A 319 -5.11 -3.83 14.08
CA LYS A 319 -4.23 -3.17 15.07
C LYS A 319 -2.78 -3.63 14.95
N HIS A 320 -2.58 -4.88 14.53
CA HIS A 320 -1.27 -5.51 14.34
C HIS A 320 -0.30 -5.24 15.51
N ASP A 321 -0.81 -5.35 16.72
CA ASP A 321 -0.08 -5.14 17.96
C ASP A 321 0.57 -6.45 18.45
N HIS A 322 1.29 -6.37 19.57
CA HIS A 322 1.92 -7.53 20.19
C HIS A 322 0.91 -8.65 20.53
N HIS A 323 -0.34 -8.32 20.88
CA HIS A 323 -1.40 -9.32 21.08
C HIS A 323 -1.75 -10.08 19.80
N TYR A 324 -1.90 -9.38 18.67
CA TYR A 324 -2.12 -10.03 17.37
C TYR A 324 -0.94 -10.97 17.04
N THR A 325 0.27 -10.49 17.29
CA THR A 325 1.51 -11.23 17.03
C THR A 325 1.57 -12.53 17.86
N HIS A 326 1.27 -12.44 19.16
CA HIS A 326 1.22 -13.59 20.07
C HIS A 326 0.11 -14.58 19.68
N CYS A 327 -1.08 -14.09 19.32
CA CYS A 327 -2.18 -14.93 18.84
C CYS A 327 -1.79 -15.76 17.62
N VAL A 328 -1.12 -15.14 16.64
CA VAL A 328 -0.60 -15.84 15.46
C VAL A 328 0.41 -16.92 15.86
N GLN A 329 1.32 -16.63 16.79
CA GLN A 329 2.32 -17.59 17.26
C GLN A 329 1.69 -18.77 17.99
N ASN A 330 0.64 -18.52 18.77
CA ASN A 330 -0.13 -19.57 19.40
C ASN A 330 -0.76 -20.52 18.37
N LEU A 331 -1.35 -19.98 17.29
CA LEU A 331 -1.93 -20.79 16.22
C LEU A 331 -0.90 -21.67 15.50
N VAL A 332 0.32 -21.16 15.33
CA VAL A 332 1.44 -21.93 14.78
C VAL A 332 1.85 -23.04 15.75
N SER A 333 1.94 -22.76 17.05
CA SER A 333 2.23 -23.76 18.09
C SER A 333 1.15 -24.85 18.15
N GLU A 334 -0.13 -24.48 18.15
CA GLU A 334 -1.26 -25.42 18.14
C GLU A 334 -1.23 -26.32 16.91
N TYR A 335 -0.92 -25.76 15.74
CA TYR A 335 -0.74 -26.56 14.52
C TYR A 335 0.40 -27.57 14.66
N LEU A 336 1.57 -27.13 15.14
CA LEU A 336 2.74 -27.98 15.33
C LEU A 336 2.46 -29.11 16.33
N LYS A 337 1.74 -28.82 17.42
CA LYS A 337 1.25 -29.81 18.38
C LYS A 337 0.25 -30.78 17.74
N SER A 338 -0.66 -30.30 16.89
CA SER A 338 -1.68 -31.15 16.24
C SER A 338 -1.11 -32.19 15.27
N ILE A 339 0.12 -31.99 14.79
CA ILE A 339 0.84 -32.93 13.92
C ILE A 339 1.91 -33.73 14.67
N ASN A 340 1.88 -33.70 16.01
CA ASN A 340 2.85 -34.34 16.89
C ASN A 340 4.32 -33.97 16.56
N CYS A 341 4.56 -32.73 16.13
CA CYS A 341 5.92 -32.24 15.90
C CYS A 341 6.50 -31.75 17.23
N GLU A 342 7.41 -32.53 17.81
CA GLU A 342 8.17 -32.09 18.98
C GLU A 342 9.22 -31.04 18.60
N ILE A 343 9.24 -29.92 19.33
CA ILE A 343 10.10 -28.77 19.03
C ILE A 343 11.06 -28.52 20.17
N SER A 344 12.32 -28.86 19.96
CA SER A 344 13.41 -28.52 20.88
C SER A 344 13.79 -27.04 20.77
N VAL A 345 13.95 -26.54 19.55
CA VAL A 345 14.42 -25.18 19.30
C VAL A 345 13.59 -24.50 18.21
N MET A 346 12.97 -23.38 18.54
CA MET A 346 12.23 -22.55 17.58
C MET A 346 13.13 -21.42 17.08
N HIS A 347 13.42 -21.41 15.78
CA HIS A 347 14.12 -20.30 15.11
C HIS A 347 13.12 -19.40 14.39
N GLU A 348 13.00 -18.15 14.85
CA GLU A 348 12.17 -17.14 14.21
C GLU A 348 13.03 -16.11 13.49
N PHE A 349 12.62 -15.75 12.28
CA PHE A 349 13.21 -14.67 11.50
C PHE A 349 12.09 -13.71 11.11
N THR A 350 12.13 -12.50 11.67
CA THR A 350 11.04 -11.52 11.52
C THR A 350 11.59 -10.15 11.16
N ASP A 351 10.73 -9.25 10.71
CA ASP A 351 11.09 -7.85 10.56
C ASP A 351 11.23 -7.17 11.93
N GLY A 352 11.89 -6.01 11.94
CA GLY A 352 12.13 -5.21 13.14
C GLY A 352 11.05 -4.17 13.44
N CYS A 353 9.80 -4.39 13.01
CA CYS A 353 8.71 -3.44 13.17
C CYS A 353 8.40 -3.20 14.65
N SER A 354 8.38 -1.93 15.08
CA SER A 354 8.22 -1.55 16.49
C SER A 354 6.82 -1.71 17.05
N SER A 355 5.79 -1.74 16.21
CA SER A 355 4.43 -2.03 16.68
C SER A 355 4.16 -3.53 16.78
N GLN A 356 4.90 -4.34 16.01
CA GLN A 356 4.77 -5.78 15.93
C GLN A 356 5.94 -6.45 16.69
N TYR A 357 6.84 -7.13 15.97
CA TYR A 357 7.81 -8.07 16.52
C TYR A 357 8.93 -7.47 17.38
N LYS A 358 9.20 -6.16 17.28
CA LYS A 358 10.31 -5.49 17.98
C LYS A 358 9.82 -4.42 18.98
N SER A 359 8.58 -4.55 19.46
CA SER A 359 8.05 -3.76 20.58
C SER A 359 8.59 -4.26 21.93
N ARG A 360 8.56 -3.41 22.96
CA ARG A 360 8.91 -3.80 24.35
C ARG A 360 8.05 -4.97 24.84
N HIS A 361 6.76 -4.95 24.52
CA HIS A 361 5.81 -6.00 24.88
C HIS A 361 6.09 -7.30 24.14
N CYS A 362 6.42 -7.25 22.85
CA CYS A 362 6.83 -8.44 22.10
C CYS A 362 8.15 -9.04 22.61
N MET A 363 9.12 -8.21 23.02
CA MET A 363 10.34 -8.72 23.65
C MET A 363 10.06 -9.39 25.00
N GLY A 364 9.10 -8.86 25.76
CA GLY A 364 8.57 -9.51 26.95
C GLY A 364 7.85 -10.82 26.64
N ASP A 365 6.95 -10.85 25.65
CA ASP A 365 6.28 -12.07 25.19
C ASP A 365 7.29 -13.14 24.72
N VAL A 366 8.42 -12.75 24.10
CA VAL A 366 9.52 -13.69 23.77
C VAL A 366 10.05 -14.39 25.02
N SER A 367 10.17 -13.66 26.13
CA SER A 367 10.70 -14.21 27.38
C SER A 367 9.82 -15.32 27.95
N TYR A 368 8.52 -15.35 27.63
CA TYR A 368 7.57 -16.39 28.06
C TYR A 368 7.17 -17.36 26.94
N SER A 369 7.79 -17.25 25.76
CA SER A 369 7.39 -18.07 24.60
C SER A 369 7.67 -19.56 24.80
N CYS A 370 8.68 -19.91 25.60
CA CYS A 370 8.99 -21.31 25.93
C CYS A 370 7.83 -21.95 26.73
N SER A 371 7.35 -21.30 27.77
CA SER A 371 6.23 -21.77 28.59
C SER A 371 4.89 -21.72 27.85
N ASP A 372 4.62 -20.63 27.13
CA ASP A 372 3.37 -20.45 26.38
C ASP A 372 3.20 -21.52 25.27
N PHE A 373 4.27 -21.78 24.52
CA PHE A 373 4.18 -22.60 23.32
C PHE A 373 4.76 -24.01 23.49
N GLY A 374 5.44 -24.29 24.60
CA GLY A 374 6.05 -25.59 24.90
C GLY A 374 7.36 -25.84 24.17
N TYR A 375 8.11 -24.79 23.83
CA TYR A 375 9.44 -24.92 23.23
C TYR A 375 10.51 -25.01 24.31
N ALA A 376 11.55 -25.82 24.12
CA ALA A 376 12.67 -25.81 25.08
C ALA A 376 13.52 -24.54 24.95
N LYS A 377 13.65 -23.99 23.73
CA LYS A 377 14.41 -22.77 23.44
C LYS A 377 13.78 -21.99 22.29
N ILE A 378 13.81 -20.67 22.36
CA ILE A 378 13.43 -19.80 21.24
C ILE A 378 14.56 -18.84 20.87
N LEU A 379 14.80 -18.70 19.56
CA LEU A 379 15.76 -17.76 18.98
C LEU A 379 15.05 -16.88 17.96
N ARG A 380 14.79 -15.62 18.31
CA ARG A 380 14.25 -14.63 17.39
C ARG A 380 15.37 -13.79 16.79
N ASN A 381 15.37 -13.68 15.47
CA ASN A 381 16.31 -12.90 14.70
C ASN A 381 15.55 -11.82 13.93
N TYR A 382 16.08 -10.61 13.95
CA TYR A 382 15.50 -9.47 13.24
C TYR A 382 16.30 -9.17 11.98
N PHE A 383 15.59 -8.98 10.88
CA PHE A 383 16.19 -8.43 9.66
C PHE A 383 16.51 -6.94 9.82
N GLU A 384 17.54 -6.50 9.11
CA GLU A 384 17.89 -5.07 9.00
C GLU A 384 16.78 -4.30 8.27
N THR A 385 16.64 -3.02 8.58
CA THR A 385 15.59 -2.17 7.99
C THR A 385 15.71 -2.13 6.46
N SER A 386 14.58 -2.29 5.75
CA SER A 386 14.52 -2.37 4.27
C SER A 386 15.17 -3.61 3.63
N HIS A 387 15.66 -4.54 4.45
CA HIS A 387 16.13 -5.85 4.00
C HIS A 387 15.10 -6.92 4.37
N ALA A 388 15.10 -8.04 3.64
CA ALA A 388 14.16 -9.18 3.74
C ALA A 388 12.87 -9.12 2.91
N ARG A 389 13.00 -8.96 1.59
CA ARG A 389 12.02 -9.54 0.68
C ARG A 389 12.24 -11.03 0.56
N GLY A 390 11.23 -11.83 0.81
CA GLY A 390 11.37 -13.27 0.90
C GLY A 390 10.19 -14.08 0.38
N PRO A 391 10.20 -15.41 0.60
CA PRO A 391 9.12 -16.30 0.19
C PRO A 391 7.76 -15.91 0.77
N GLN A 392 7.72 -15.27 1.95
CA GLN A 392 6.51 -14.74 2.58
C GLN A 392 5.80 -13.67 1.73
N ASP A 393 6.54 -12.78 1.07
CA ASP A 393 5.97 -11.76 0.20
C ASP A 393 5.36 -12.38 -1.05
N ALA A 394 6.05 -13.37 -1.63
CA ALA A 394 5.57 -14.10 -2.79
C ALA A 394 4.31 -14.92 -2.45
N ALA A 395 4.29 -15.57 -1.29
CA ALA A 395 3.14 -16.32 -0.78
C ALA A 395 1.93 -15.41 -0.53
N GLY A 396 2.13 -14.28 0.17
CA GLY A 396 1.08 -13.29 0.38
C GLY A 396 0.59 -12.65 -0.93
N GLY A 397 1.50 -12.34 -1.85
CA GLY A 397 1.19 -11.83 -3.18
C GLY A 397 0.40 -12.81 -4.04
N PHE A 398 0.68 -14.11 -3.92
CA PHE A 398 -0.08 -15.16 -4.59
C PHE A 398 -1.54 -15.19 -4.14
N ILE A 399 -1.82 -15.19 -2.83
CA ILE A 399 -3.20 -15.19 -2.29
C ILE A 399 -3.95 -13.94 -2.78
N LYS A 400 -3.34 -12.76 -2.67
CA LYS A 400 -3.92 -11.49 -3.14
C LYS A 400 -4.28 -11.57 -4.62
N LYS A 401 -3.35 -12.01 -5.46
CA LYS A 401 -3.57 -12.17 -6.90
C LYS A 401 -4.68 -13.17 -7.21
N GLN A 402 -4.76 -14.29 -6.51
CA GLN A 402 -5.80 -15.29 -6.75
C GLN A 402 -7.18 -14.78 -6.34
N ALA A 403 -7.28 -14.10 -5.20
CA ALA A 403 -8.52 -13.48 -4.76
C ALA A 403 -9.00 -12.41 -5.75
N ASP A 404 -8.09 -11.52 -6.19
CA ASP A 404 -8.38 -10.50 -7.20
C ASP A 404 -8.90 -11.12 -8.50
N LEU A 405 -8.23 -12.19 -8.98
CA LEU A 405 -8.66 -12.88 -10.20
C LEU A 405 -10.03 -13.54 -10.05
N ALA A 406 -10.34 -14.11 -8.89
CA ALA A 406 -11.65 -14.73 -8.63
C ALA A 406 -12.78 -13.68 -8.66
N VAL A 407 -12.54 -12.52 -8.05
CA VAL A 407 -13.47 -11.38 -8.08
C VAL A 407 -13.62 -10.82 -9.49
N ILE A 408 -12.52 -10.55 -10.19
CA ILE A 408 -12.52 -10.01 -11.56
C ILE A 408 -13.25 -10.93 -12.55
N ARG A 409 -13.08 -12.26 -12.39
CA ARG A 409 -13.76 -13.26 -13.24
C ARG A 409 -15.23 -13.43 -12.87
N GLY A 410 -15.69 -12.86 -11.76
CA GLY A 410 -17.03 -13.06 -11.23
C GLY A 410 -17.30 -14.49 -10.78
N THR A 411 -16.26 -15.25 -10.43
CA THR A 411 -16.41 -16.62 -9.91
C THR A 411 -16.71 -16.63 -8.43
N HIS A 412 -16.19 -15.66 -7.69
CA HIS A 412 -16.42 -15.51 -6.25
C HIS A 412 -16.71 -14.05 -5.91
N VAL A 413 -17.54 -13.86 -4.88
CA VAL A 413 -17.80 -12.57 -4.26
C VAL A 413 -17.04 -12.59 -2.93
N ILE A 414 -15.94 -11.84 -2.85
CA ILE A 414 -15.12 -11.72 -1.64
C ILE A 414 -15.33 -10.31 -1.07
N GLN A 415 -16.11 -10.21 0.01
CA GLN A 415 -16.52 -8.95 0.64
C GLN A 415 -16.27 -8.94 2.15
N SER A 416 -15.51 -9.88 2.69
CA SER A 416 -15.10 -9.89 4.10
C SER A 416 -13.80 -10.66 4.30
N SER A 417 -13.21 -10.55 5.50
CA SER A 417 -12.09 -11.40 5.91
C SER A 417 -12.48 -12.88 5.95
N SER A 418 -13.71 -13.20 6.37
CA SER A 418 -14.26 -14.56 6.35
C SER A 418 -14.36 -15.07 4.91
N ASP A 419 -14.91 -14.27 3.99
CA ASP A 419 -15.06 -14.67 2.58
C ASP A 419 -13.69 -14.98 1.95
N LEU A 420 -12.67 -14.18 2.28
CA LEU A 420 -11.31 -14.41 1.80
C LEU A 420 -10.74 -15.71 2.36
N PHE A 421 -10.99 -16.00 3.64
CA PHE A 421 -10.58 -17.24 4.28
C PHE A 421 -11.27 -18.44 3.64
N ASP A 422 -12.60 -18.41 3.50
CA ASP A 422 -13.39 -19.48 2.90
C ASP A 422 -12.96 -19.76 1.46
N TYR A 423 -12.71 -18.70 0.68
CA TYR A 423 -12.16 -18.81 -0.66
C TYR A 423 -10.79 -19.48 -0.68
N ALA A 424 -9.87 -19.01 0.17
CA ALA A 424 -8.50 -19.51 0.22
C ALA A 424 -8.44 -20.98 0.68
N GLN A 425 -9.20 -21.31 1.72
CA GLN A 425 -9.31 -22.67 2.26
C GLN A 425 -9.86 -23.64 1.21
N SER A 426 -10.89 -23.23 0.45
CA SER A 426 -11.56 -24.10 -0.53
C SER A 426 -10.76 -24.27 -1.83
N ASN A 427 -10.00 -23.25 -2.25
CA ASN A 427 -9.41 -23.22 -3.58
C ASN A 427 -7.88 -23.26 -3.60
N LEU A 428 -7.20 -22.87 -2.51
CA LEU A 428 -5.77 -22.59 -2.50
C LEU A 428 -4.96 -23.48 -1.54
N SER A 429 -5.61 -24.37 -0.79
CA SER A 429 -4.95 -25.28 0.17
C SER A 429 -3.97 -26.24 -0.52
N THR A 430 -4.32 -26.72 -1.71
CA THR A 430 -3.49 -27.66 -2.48
C THR A 430 -2.36 -26.94 -3.19
N THR A 431 -1.15 -27.47 -3.05
CA THR A 431 0.03 -27.02 -3.78
C THR A 431 0.18 -27.83 -5.07
N ALA A 432 0.80 -27.25 -6.10
CA ALA A 432 1.12 -27.99 -7.31
C ALA A 432 2.37 -28.85 -7.09
N ASP A 433 2.46 -30.02 -7.75
CA ASP A 433 3.58 -30.97 -7.61
C ASP A 433 4.96 -30.35 -7.92
N SER A 434 4.99 -29.26 -8.70
CA SER A 434 6.21 -28.52 -9.06
C SER A 434 6.63 -27.46 -8.03
N SER A 435 5.86 -27.27 -6.96
CA SER A 435 6.13 -26.22 -5.98
C SER A 435 7.07 -26.72 -4.87
N LYS A 436 8.01 -25.86 -4.46
CA LYS A 436 8.89 -26.11 -3.29
C LYS A 436 8.14 -26.09 -1.94
N CYS A 437 6.82 -25.91 -1.96
CA CYS A 437 5.97 -25.81 -0.78
C CYS A 437 5.13 -27.08 -0.70
N SER A 438 5.23 -27.79 0.42
CA SER A 438 4.51 -29.04 0.63
C SER A 438 3.02 -28.82 0.83
N ARG A 439 2.60 -27.73 1.49
CA ARG A 439 1.18 -27.41 1.75
C ARG A 439 0.95 -25.96 2.15
N ARG A 440 -0.29 -25.49 1.93
CA ARG A 440 -0.78 -24.20 2.46
C ARG A 440 -1.81 -24.45 3.55
N ILE A 441 -1.61 -23.77 4.68
CA ILE A 441 -2.46 -23.89 5.86
C ILE A 441 -3.10 -22.53 6.09
N PHE A 442 -4.42 -22.51 6.24
CA PHE A 442 -5.15 -21.29 6.55
C PHE A 442 -5.76 -21.38 7.95
N ARG A 443 -5.72 -20.27 8.67
CA ARG A 443 -6.42 -20.04 9.93
C ARG A 443 -7.16 -18.72 9.87
N TYR A 444 -8.34 -18.69 10.49
CA TYR A 444 -9.14 -17.49 10.63
C TYR A 444 -9.15 -17.04 12.08
N VAL A 445 -8.97 -15.74 12.31
CA VAL A 445 -9.06 -15.13 13.63
C VAL A 445 -10.05 -13.98 13.54
N ASP A 446 -11.21 -14.16 14.16
CA ASP A 446 -12.26 -13.12 14.14
C ASP A 446 -11.95 -11.97 15.10
N SER A 447 -11.46 -12.30 16.29
CA SER A 447 -11.07 -11.35 17.32
C SER A 447 -9.83 -11.81 18.07
N VAL A 448 -9.03 -10.84 18.52
CA VAL A 448 -7.81 -11.09 19.31
C VAL A 448 -8.04 -10.65 20.74
N ASN A 449 -7.78 -11.55 21.68
CA ASN A 449 -7.82 -11.27 23.11
C ASN A 449 -6.70 -10.28 23.49
N ARG A 450 -7.09 -9.13 24.03
CA ARG A 450 -6.18 -8.05 24.46
C ARG A 450 -6.17 -7.84 25.97
N ASP A 451 -6.87 -8.67 26.72
CA ASP A 451 -6.94 -8.60 28.18
C ASP A 451 -5.77 -9.35 28.83
N ARG A 452 -4.63 -9.47 28.12
CA ARG A 452 -3.42 -10.11 28.63
C ARG A 452 -2.66 -9.12 29.50
N ASP A 453 -2.49 -9.44 30.78
CA ASP A 453 -1.68 -8.66 31.71
C ASP A 453 -0.18 -8.97 31.54
N ARG A 454 0.36 -8.56 30.38
CA ARG A 454 1.77 -8.75 30.01
C ARG A 454 2.33 -7.49 29.36
N ASN A 455 2.25 -6.40 30.12
CA ASN A 455 2.88 -5.15 29.76
C ASN A 455 4.24 -5.02 30.42
N PHE A 456 5.24 -4.58 29.67
CA PHE A 456 6.65 -4.59 30.06
C PHE A 456 7.28 -3.23 29.85
N LEU A 457 8.25 -2.91 30.69
CA LEU A 457 9.06 -1.70 30.55
C LEU A 457 9.90 -1.71 29.26
N PRO A 458 10.27 -0.52 28.74
CA PRO A 458 11.12 -0.42 27.54
C PRO A 458 12.48 -1.11 27.69
N VAL A 459 12.92 -1.79 26.63
CA VAL A 459 14.27 -2.37 26.55
C VAL A 459 15.23 -1.36 25.94
N LYS A 460 16.27 -0.98 26.69
CA LYS A 460 17.29 -0.01 26.24
C LYS A 460 17.97 -0.48 24.94
N GLU A 461 18.18 0.47 24.03
CA GLU A 461 18.80 0.25 22.71
C GLU A 461 18.18 -0.88 21.86
N ASN A 462 16.88 -1.17 22.03
CA ASN A 462 16.23 -2.30 21.36
C ASN A 462 16.43 -2.32 19.84
N ARG A 463 16.55 -1.16 19.18
CA ARG A 463 16.78 -1.03 17.74
C ARG A 463 18.08 -1.68 17.29
N LYS A 464 19.14 -1.63 18.10
CA LYS A 464 20.46 -2.21 17.79
C LYS A 464 20.49 -3.74 17.93
N ILE A 465 19.50 -4.33 18.58
CA ILE A 465 19.41 -5.77 18.85
C ILE A 465 18.89 -6.48 17.60
N HIS A 466 19.65 -7.44 17.06
CA HIS A 466 19.19 -8.28 15.93
C HIS A 466 18.98 -9.74 16.31
N GLN A 467 19.34 -10.11 17.54
CA GLN A 467 19.07 -11.46 18.04
C GLN A 467 18.58 -11.39 19.48
N VAL A 468 17.49 -12.11 19.76
CA VAL A 468 16.91 -12.31 21.09
C VAL A 468 16.75 -13.80 21.31
N ARG A 469 17.02 -14.25 22.52
CA ARG A 469 16.86 -15.64 22.93
C ARG A 469 16.19 -15.71 24.27
N SER A 470 15.36 -16.72 24.45
CA SER A 470 14.80 -17.06 25.76
C SER A 470 14.94 -18.56 25.98
N PHE A 471 15.19 -18.88 27.24
CA PHE A 471 15.32 -20.24 27.79
C PHE A 471 14.42 -20.37 29.02
N ASP A 472 14.37 -19.31 29.82
CA ASP A 472 13.60 -19.22 31.06
C ASP A 472 12.63 -18.02 30.99
N ASP A 473 11.52 -18.15 31.73
CA ASP A 473 10.47 -17.14 31.80
C ASP A 473 10.98 -15.84 32.41
N GLY A 474 10.61 -14.71 31.79
CA GLY A 474 10.95 -13.38 32.27
C GLY A 474 12.38 -12.93 31.99
N GLU A 475 13.20 -13.73 31.31
CA GLU A 475 14.58 -13.38 30.95
C GLU A 475 14.84 -13.54 29.45
N ILE A 476 15.60 -12.60 28.89
CA ILE A 476 16.08 -12.68 27.50
C ILE A 476 17.59 -12.44 27.41
N PHE A 477 18.22 -13.10 26.45
CA PHE A 477 19.60 -12.85 26.05
C PHE A 477 19.60 -12.15 24.70
N VAL A 478 20.18 -10.95 24.66
CA VAL A 478 20.17 -10.10 23.48
C VAL A 478 21.56 -9.92 22.92
N ARG A 479 21.64 -9.71 21.60
CA ARG A 479 22.89 -9.44 20.90
C ARG A 479 22.70 -8.53 19.70
N LYS A 480 23.75 -7.78 19.37
CA LYS A 480 23.76 -6.86 18.24
C LYS A 480 23.56 -7.57 16.90
N LEU A 481 24.26 -8.67 16.62
CA LEU A 481 24.13 -9.45 15.38
C LEU A 481 24.07 -10.96 15.66
N SER A 482 23.31 -11.69 14.84
CA SER A 482 23.19 -13.15 14.95
C SER A 482 24.43 -13.88 14.43
N CYS A 483 24.84 -14.96 15.10
CA CYS A 483 25.90 -15.84 14.64
C CYS A 483 25.35 -17.22 14.24
N TYR A 484 25.53 -17.59 12.97
CA TYR A 484 25.21 -18.93 12.43
C TYR A 484 26.40 -19.56 11.69
N SER A 485 27.59 -18.97 11.80
CA SER A 485 28.79 -19.42 11.09
C SER A 485 29.79 -20.18 11.96
N CYS A 486 29.79 -19.98 13.28
CA CYS A 486 30.72 -20.65 14.18
C CYS A 486 30.12 -21.95 14.75
N GLN A 487 30.98 -22.96 14.92
CA GLN A 487 30.57 -24.28 15.41
C GLN A 487 29.90 -24.20 16.78
N SER A 488 30.41 -23.37 17.70
CA SER A 488 29.84 -23.18 19.04
C SER A 488 28.38 -22.76 18.98
N CYS A 489 28.03 -21.77 18.14
CA CYS A 489 26.64 -21.34 17.98
C CYS A 489 25.76 -22.37 17.28
N ILE A 490 26.29 -23.14 16.32
CA ILE A 490 25.55 -24.20 15.63
C ILE A 490 25.15 -25.30 16.62
N VAL A 491 26.03 -25.69 17.53
CA VAL A 491 25.75 -26.72 18.56
C VAL A 491 25.04 -26.16 19.80
N GLY A 492 24.62 -24.89 19.79
CA GLY A 492 23.89 -24.27 20.90
C GLY A 492 24.75 -23.79 22.09
N ASN A 493 26.09 -23.82 21.96
CA ASN A 493 27.01 -23.26 22.95
C ASN A 493 27.36 -21.82 22.61
N TYR A 494 26.54 -20.90 23.09
CA TYR A 494 26.57 -19.51 22.65
C TYR A 494 27.53 -18.59 23.40
N SER A 495 27.86 -18.93 24.64
CA SER A 495 28.80 -18.19 25.49
C SER A 495 30.25 -18.27 24.98
N THR A 496 30.55 -19.26 24.13
CA THR A 496 31.88 -19.49 23.54
C THR A 496 31.91 -19.16 22.06
N CYS A 497 31.09 -18.18 21.64
CA CYS A 497 31.02 -17.77 20.25
C CYS A 497 32.32 -17.08 19.82
N MET A 498 32.97 -17.65 18.79
CA MET A 498 34.26 -17.16 18.27
C MET A 498 34.19 -15.77 17.64
N ASN A 499 32.98 -15.31 17.30
CA ASN A 499 32.75 -14.05 16.59
C ASN A 499 32.27 -12.91 17.51
N ASP A 500 32.41 -13.05 18.83
CA ASP A 500 31.94 -12.07 19.82
C ASP A 500 32.51 -10.67 19.61
N ALA A 501 33.79 -10.57 19.28
CA ALA A 501 34.44 -9.28 18.99
C ALA A 501 33.79 -8.53 17.81
N GLN A 502 33.21 -9.25 16.84
CA GLN A 502 32.64 -8.65 15.62
C GLN A 502 31.12 -8.47 15.71
N LEU A 503 30.42 -9.43 16.31
CA LEU A 503 28.95 -9.49 16.33
C LEU A 503 28.34 -8.93 17.63
N GLY A 504 29.19 -8.51 18.57
CA GLY A 504 28.81 -8.12 19.93
C GLY A 504 28.69 -9.33 20.86
N THR A 505 28.73 -9.11 22.17
CA THR A 505 28.53 -10.14 23.20
C THR A 505 27.04 -10.28 23.54
N TYR A 506 26.66 -11.40 24.15
CA TYR A 506 25.31 -11.54 24.70
C TYR A 506 25.19 -10.79 26.01
N ASN A 507 24.13 -10.00 26.12
CA ASN A 507 23.74 -9.36 27.36
C ASN A 507 22.44 -9.99 27.85
N LYS A 508 22.42 -10.38 29.12
CA LYS A 508 21.21 -10.86 29.79
C LYS A 508 20.37 -9.65 30.22
N ILE A 509 19.08 -9.68 29.91
CA ILE A 509 18.10 -8.67 30.31
C ILE A 509 16.97 -9.38 31.03
N LYS A 510 16.68 -8.95 32.25
CA LYS A 510 15.49 -9.37 33.00
C LYS A 510 14.33 -8.46 32.60
N MET A 511 13.23 -9.05 32.18
CA MET A 511 12.04 -8.31 31.78
C MET A 511 11.27 -7.88 33.03
N VAL A 512 10.98 -6.59 33.14
CA VAL A 512 10.22 -6.01 34.25
C VAL A 512 8.81 -5.70 33.77
N LYS A 513 7.80 -6.18 34.51
CA LYS A 513 6.40 -5.87 34.21
C LYS A 513 6.06 -4.47 34.72
N GLU A 514 5.16 -3.78 34.02
CA GLU A 514 4.71 -2.45 34.44
C GLU A 514 4.01 -2.47 35.80
N SER A 515 3.28 -3.54 36.12
CA SER A 515 2.61 -3.72 37.41
C SER A 515 3.59 -3.82 38.59
N GLU A 516 4.75 -4.44 38.39
CA GLU A 516 5.77 -4.65 39.42
C GLU A 516 6.55 -3.36 39.74
N HIS A 517 6.52 -2.37 38.85
CA HIS A 517 7.16 -1.07 39.07
C HIS A 517 6.31 -0.16 39.97
N ASN A 518 4.97 -0.27 39.88
CA ASN A 518 4.05 0.60 40.61
C ASN A 518 3.95 0.30 42.12
N ASP A 519 4.36 -0.88 42.57
CA ASP A 519 4.28 -1.29 43.97
C ASP A 519 5.53 -0.90 44.80
N SER A 520 6.60 -0.41 44.17
CA SER A 520 7.87 -0.05 44.85
C SER A 520 8.05 1.44 45.18
N ASP A 521 7.20 2.33 44.67
CA ASP A 521 7.43 3.79 44.75
C ASP A 521 6.76 4.48 45.95
N ALA A 522 6.34 3.72 46.97
CA ALA A 522 5.74 4.26 48.19
C ALA A 522 6.74 4.63 49.30
N ASP A 523 8.04 4.33 49.17
CA ASP A 523 9.01 4.76 50.19
C ASP A 523 10.43 4.94 49.64
N SER A 524 11.05 6.04 50.08
CA SER A 524 12.44 6.48 49.92
C SER A 524 12.86 7.23 48.64
N ASN A 525 12.90 8.56 48.81
CA ASN A 525 13.65 9.55 48.01
C ASN A 525 15.17 9.29 48.01
N ASN A 526 15.80 9.67 46.88
CA ASN A 526 17.25 9.75 46.56
C ASN A 526 17.90 8.37 46.27
N ASP A 527 18.59 8.08 45.15
CA ASP A 527 19.11 8.89 44.03
C ASP A 527 19.55 7.98 42.84
N GLU A 528 19.64 8.59 41.64
CA GLU A 528 20.31 8.18 40.37
C GLU A 528 19.84 6.95 39.54
N GLY A 529 18.98 7.23 38.55
CA GLY A 529 18.83 6.40 37.34
C GLY A 529 17.46 6.46 36.62
N VAL A 530 16.74 7.57 36.73
CA VAL A 530 15.38 7.79 36.23
C VAL A 530 15.37 8.01 34.71
N ASP A 531 14.61 7.20 33.99
CA ASP A 531 14.09 7.52 32.64
C ASP A 531 12.57 7.29 32.70
N ASP A 532 11.93 8.07 33.57
CA ASP A 532 10.61 8.60 33.29
C ASP A 532 10.74 9.32 31.93
N GLU A 533 9.99 8.89 30.92
CA GLU A 533 9.51 9.88 29.94
C GLU A 533 8.54 10.80 30.67
N THR A 534 9.06 11.66 31.55
CA THR A 534 8.49 12.98 31.72
C THR A 534 8.48 13.57 30.32
N ASN A 535 7.31 13.52 29.68
CA ASN A 535 7.10 14.08 28.38
C ASN A 535 7.66 15.51 28.44
N ILE A 536 8.67 15.84 27.63
CA ILE A 536 9.41 17.11 27.75
C ILE A 536 8.43 18.30 27.77
N CYS A 537 7.26 18.15 27.13
CA CYS A 537 6.19 19.13 27.19
C CYS A 537 5.57 19.41 28.57
N ASP A 538 5.68 18.50 29.54
CA ASP A 538 5.15 18.66 30.91
C ASP A 538 5.95 19.69 31.72
N PHE A 539 7.20 19.95 31.32
CA PHE A 539 8.02 21.03 31.86
C PHE A 539 7.88 22.35 31.07
N VAL A 540 7.02 22.38 30.04
CA VAL A 540 6.71 23.62 29.32
C VAL A 540 5.59 24.34 30.05
N SER A 541 5.88 25.55 30.51
CA SER A 541 4.92 26.46 31.14
C SER A 541 4.89 27.81 30.43
N ASN A 542 3.94 28.67 30.75
CA ASN A 542 3.92 30.03 30.22
C ASN A 542 5.27 30.75 30.41
N GLY A 543 5.86 31.21 29.31
CA GLY A 543 7.15 31.90 29.30
C GLY A 543 8.35 31.01 29.00
N THR A 544 8.23 29.68 29.08
CA THR A 544 9.32 28.73 28.78
C THR A 544 9.78 28.84 27.33
N ILE A 545 11.09 28.80 27.10
CA ILE A 545 11.71 28.75 25.77
C ILE A 545 12.08 27.31 25.46
N PHE A 546 11.71 26.84 24.28
CA PHE A 546 11.93 25.44 23.89
C PHE A 546 12.19 25.32 22.38
N ALA A 547 12.88 24.25 22.00
CA ALA A 547 13.11 23.88 20.61
C ALA A 547 12.09 22.83 20.17
N VAL A 548 11.62 22.96 18.94
CA VAL A 548 10.78 21.98 18.26
C VAL A 548 11.42 21.51 16.98
N LYS A 549 11.20 20.24 16.65
CA LYS A 549 11.63 19.68 15.37
C LYS A 549 10.97 20.44 14.21
N ALA A 550 11.76 20.75 13.20
CA ALA A 550 11.29 21.39 11.98
C ALA A 550 11.17 20.36 10.86
N ASP A 551 10.14 20.49 10.03
CA ASP A 551 9.94 19.65 8.83
C ASP A 551 10.67 20.22 7.60
N ASP A 552 11.33 21.38 7.72
CA ASP A 552 12.04 22.07 6.64
C ASP A 552 13.44 21.49 6.39
N THR A 553 13.81 21.26 5.13
CA THR A 553 15.14 20.72 4.76
C THR A 553 16.32 21.65 5.07
N ASP A 554 16.06 22.95 5.23
CA ASP A 554 17.09 23.98 5.42
C ASP A 554 17.26 24.39 6.89
N CYS A 555 16.36 23.97 7.79
CA CYS A 555 16.39 24.35 9.20
C CYS A 555 16.01 23.12 10.06
N PRO A 556 16.93 22.57 10.88
CA PRO A 556 16.70 21.31 11.58
C PRO A 556 15.72 21.43 12.77
N TYR A 557 15.57 22.63 13.35
CA TYR A 557 14.64 22.90 14.44
C TYR A 557 14.22 24.37 14.44
N TYR A 558 13.11 24.69 15.11
CA TYR A 558 12.72 26.07 15.45
C TYR A 558 12.72 26.27 16.95
N ILE A 559 12.89 27.53 17.40
CA ILE A 559 12.74 27.89 18.82
C ILE A 559 11.50 28.74 19.00
N LEU A 560 10.77 28.45 20.08
CA LEU A 560 9.57 29.17 20.47
C LEU A 560 9.62 29.59 21.93
N ARG A 561 8.87 30.64 22.25
CA ARG A 561 8.49 30.98 23.63
C ARG A 561 7.02 30.62 23.84
N ALA A 562 6.73 29.81 24.85
CA ALA A 562 5.37 29.49 25.27
C ALA A 562 4.63 30.75 25.75
N SER A 563 3.40 30.94 25.31
CA SER A 563 2.50 32.01 25.76
C SER A 563 1.49 31.54 26.81
N LYS A 564 1.29 30.22 26.89
CA LYS A 564 0.34 29.52 27.76
C LYS A 564 0.87 28.12 28.04
N ASP A 565 0.37 27.51 29.09
CA ASP A 565 0.64 26.11 29.38
C ASP A 565 0.06 25.20 28.27
N PRO A 566 0.64 24.00 28.05
CA PRO A 566 0.14 23.04 27.07
C PRO A 566 -1.35 22.73 27.31
N ILE A 567 -2.14 22.77 26.23
CA ILE A 567 -3.59 22.49 26.31
C ILE A 567 -3.99 21.38 25.36
N ILE A 568 -5.01 20.61 25.74
CA ILE A 568 -5.70 19.67 24.85
C ILE A 568 -6.80 20.44 24.11
N LEU A 569 -6.75 20.43 22.79
CA LEU A 569 -7.72 21.17 21.96
C LEU A 569 -9.13 20.58 22.10
N ARG A 570 -10.07 21.41 22.54
CA ARG A 570 -11.51 21.05 22.59
C ARG A 570 -12.21 21.18 21.23
N LYS A 571 -11.62 21.94 20.30
CA LYS A 571 -12.09 22.14 18.93
C LYS A 571 -10.88 22.27 18.01
N THR A 572 -11.04 21.95 16.73
CA THR A 572 -9.99 22.16 15.72
C THR A 572 -9.54 23.62 15.71
N ALA A 573 -8.23 23.84 15.76
CA ALA A 573 -7.63 25.17 15.77
C ALA A 573 -6.63 25.31 14.62
N THR A 574 -6.62 26.47 13.98
CA THR A 574 -5.68 26.82 12.91
C THR A 574 -4.91 28.06 13.34
N ASP A 575 -3.58 28.03 13.21
CA ASP A 575 -2.73 29.17 13.54
C ASP A 575 -2.55 30.13 12.35
N LYS A 576 -1.84 31.25 12.56
CA LYS A 576 -1.60 32.25 11.51
C LYS A 576 -0.50 31.84 10.50
N TRP A 577 0.17 30.72 10.74
CA TRP A 577 1.14 30.12 9.83
C TRP A 577 0.48 29.09 8.89
N GLY A 578 -0.82 28.82 9.08
CA GLY A 578 -1.61 27.91 8.25
C GLY A 578 -1.64 26.47 8.74
N ALA A 579 -1.05 26.18 9.90
CA ALA A 579 -1.06 24.85 10.51
C ALA A 579 -2.40 24.61 11.22
N SER A 580 -3.03 23.46 10.98
CA SER A 580 -4.33 23.09 11.56
C SER A 580 -4.23 21.82 12.38
N TYR A 581 -4.74 21.85 13.61
CA TYR A 581 -4.69 20.74 14.55
C TYR A 581 -6.10 20.37 15.01
N HIS A 582 -6.40 19.07 15.04
CA HIS A 582 -7.73 18.55 15.35
C HIS A 582 -8.02 18.54 16.86
N GLN A 583 -9.30 18.46 17.20
CA GLN A 583 -9.76 18.22 18.57
C GLN A 583 -9.11 16.96 19.16
N GLY A 584 -8.68 17.02 20.42
CA GLY A 584 -7.99 15.94 21.12
C GLY A 584 -6.46 16.04 21.12
N ASN A 585 -5.86 16.87 20.28
CA ASN A 585 -4.41 17.05 20.25
C ASN A 585 -3.92 17.93 21.42
N LYS A 586 -2.87 17.49 22.14
CA LYS A 586 -2.12 18.31 23.09
C LYS A 586 -1.19 19.26 22.30
N VAL A 587 -1.36 20.56 22.44
CA VAL A 587 -0.65 21.60 21.69
C VAL A 587 -0.11 22.69 22.61
N ILE A 588 0.92 23.39 22.15
CA ILE A 588 1.53 24.53 22.84
C ILE A 588 1.29 25.78 21.99
N HIS A 589 0.83 26.85 22.63
CA HIS A 589 0.67 28.16 21.99
C HIS A 589 1.87 29.04 22.29
N GLY A 590 2.49 29.62 21.27
CA GLY A 590 3.68 30.43 21.47
C GLY A 590 4.01 31.37 20.32
N TYR A 591 5.24 31.89 20.36
CA TYR A 591 5.79 32.77 19.34
C TYR A 591 7.15 32.26 18.90
N TYR A 592 7.36 32.16 17.60
CA TYR A 592 8.65 31.77 17.02
C TYR A 592 9.72 32.83 17.24
N PHE A 593 10.96 32.38 17.28
CA PHE A 593 12.14 33.22 17.13
C PHE A 593 12.64 33.15 15.67
N ASN A 594 13.14 34.28 15.16
CA ASN A 594 13.75 34.35 13.83
C ASN A 594 15.21 34.78 13.92
N THR A 595 16.07 34.25 13.05
CA THR A 595 17.49 34.62 12.99
C THR A 595 17.67 36.06 12.53
N ILE A 596 18.58 36.79 13.17
CA ILE A 596 19.01 38.12 12.73
C ILE A 596 20.28 37.97 11.90
N ASP A 597 20.35 38.67 10.77
CA ASP A 597 21.53 38.72 9.88
C ASP A 597 22.04 37.33 9.44
N ASN A 598 21.14 36.34 9.30
CA ASN A 598 21.45 34.93 9.04
C ASN A 598 22.42 34.30 10.04
N ASN A 599 22.54 34.87 11.25
CA ASN A 599 23.33 34.30 12.32
C ASN A 599 22.46 33.32 13.13
N PRO A 600 22.76 32.01 13.13
CA PRO A 600 21.97 31.01 13.86
C PRO A 600 22.05 31.19 15.39
N PHE A 601 23.01 31.97 15.87
CA PHE A 601 23.24 32.22 17.29
C PHE A 601 22.52 33.46 17.82
N LYS A 602 21.93 34.29 16.96
CA LYS A 602 21.19 35.50 17.38
C LYS A 602 19.76 35.45 16.88
N LEU A 603 18.81 35.29 17.80
CA LEU A 603 17.41 35.17 17.44
C LEU A 603 16.55 36.27 18.06
N LYS A 604 15.50 36.70 17.34
CA LYS A 604 14.52 37.70 17.79
C LYS A 604 13.11 37.14 17.82
N LEU A 605 12.39 37.40 18.91
CA LEU A 605 11.03 36.93 19.11
C LEU A 605 10.03 37.64 18.18
N LEU A 606 9.27 36.87 17.40
CA LEU A 606 8.21 37.35 16.50
C LEU A 606 6.87 37.51 17.25
N LYS A 607 6.76 38.51 18.11
CA LYS A 607 5.55 38.75 18.95
C LYS A 607 4.23 38.95 18.18
N ARG A 608 4.26 39.24 16.87
CA ARG A 608 3.06 39.62 16.08
C ARG A 608 2.29 38.43 15.50
N ILE A 609 2.90 37.25 15.38
CA ILE A 609 2.32 36.10 14.70
C ILE A 609 2.31 34.90 15.67
N PRO A 610 1.17 34.61 16.33
CA PRO A 610 1.07 33.45 17.21
C PRO A 610 1.14 32.15 16.41
N ALA A 611 1.78 31.15 16.98
CA ALA A 611 1.95 29.81 16.44
C ALA A 611 1.31 28.77 17.37
N ILE A 612 0.88 27.67 16.77
CA ILE A 612 0.44 26.47 17.48
C ILE A 612 1.35 25.31 17.05
N VAL A 613 1.94 24.62 18.00
CA VAL A 613 2.81 23.45 17.74
C VAL A 613 2.33 22.23 18.54
N PRO A 614 2.47 20.99 18.01
CA PRO A 614 2.18 19.79 18.78
C PRO A 614 3.07 19.70 20.04
N ALA A 615 2.50 19.27 21.16
CA ALA A 615 3.31 19.07 22.37
C ALA A 615 4.40 17.99 22.18
N LEU A 616 4.13 17.00 21.32
CA LEU A 616 5.07 15.94 20.98
C LEU A 616 6.23 16.39 20.09
N SER A 617 6.18 17.58 19.48
CA SER A 617 7.29 18.07 18.65
C SER A 617 8.39 18.77 19.47
N VAL A 618 8.25 18.86 20.79
CA VAL A 618 9.23 19.47 21.69
C VAL A 618 10.40 18.52 21.87
N ILE A 619 11.58 18.96 21.46
CA ILE A 619 12.81 18.15 21.49
C ILE A 619 13.78 18.60 22.59
N TYR A 620 13.67 19.84 23.08
CA TYR A 620 14.58 20.39 24.08
C TYR A 620 13.99 21.63 24.78
N ILE A 621 14.22 21.78 26.08
CA ILE A 621 13.88 23.00 26.84
C ILE A 621 15.13 23.85 27.04
N CYS A 622 15.07 25.10 26.59
CA CYS A 622 16.16 26.06 26.67
C CYS A 622 16.08 26.87 27.98
N SER A 623 16.22 26.21 29.12
CA SER A 623 16.18 26.85 30.45
C SER A 623 17.35 27.81 30.71
N GLU A 624 18.46 27.63 29.99
CA GLU A 624 19.70 28.41 30.12
C GLU A 624 19.71 29.70 29.27
N VAL A 625 18.61 30.01 28.59
CA VAL A 625 18.52 31.14 27.65
C VAL A 625 17.64 32.23 28.21
N ASP A 626 18.24 33.37 28.54
CA ASP A 626 17.52 34.57 28.95
C ASP A 626 17.16 35.43 27.73
N ILE A 627 15.92 35.94 27.72
CA ILE A 627 15.43 36.90 26.72
C ILE A 627 15.71 38.30 27.22
N ASP A 628 16.38 39.13 26.41
CA ASP A 628 16.58 40.54 26.74
C ASP A 628 15.29 41.37 26.60
N ASP A 629 15.32 42.62 27.09
CA ASP A 629 14.17 43.54 27.04
C ASP A 629 13.67 43.81 25.60
N ASN A 630 14.53 43.62 24.60
CA ASN A 630 14.24 43.78 23.18
C ASN A 630 13.69 42.50 22.51
N GLY A 631 13.58 41.39 23.25
CA GLY A 631 13.12 40.10 22.75
C GLY A 631 14.18 39.31 21.99
N LEU A 632 15.46 39.58 22.21
CA LEU A 632 16.61 38.90 21.63
C LEU A 632 17.09 37.78 22.55
N ILE A 633 17.52 36.68 21.94
CA ILE A 633 18.23 35.58 22.60
C ILE A 633 19.53 35.28 21.85
N ASN A 634 20.57 34.99 22.61
CA ASN A 634 21.83 34.48 22.07
C ASN A 634 21.95 32.98 22.39
N LEU A 635 21.94 32.14 21.36
CA LEU A 635 22.25 30.73 21.52
C LEU A 635 23.76 30.55 21.52
N ASN A 636 24.30 29.86 22.52
CA ASN A 636 25.70 29.45 22.50
C ASN A 636 25.88 28.19 21.62
N GLU A 637 27.09 27.97 21.12
CA GLU A 637 27.42 26.84 20.23
C GLU A 637 27.21 25.47 20.91
N SER A 638 27.45 25.40 22.22
CA SER A 638 27.23 24.20 23.04
C SER A 638 25.76 23.78 23.11
N LEU A 639 24.86 24.75 23.33
CA LEU A 639 23.41 24.55 23.38
C LEU A 639 22.86 24.20 21.99
N HIS A 640 23.34 24.87 20.94
CA HIS A 640 23.01 24.50 19.56
C HIS A 640 23.39 23.04 19.28
N GLY A 641 24.61 22.62 19.65
CA GLY A 641 25.06 21.24 19.52
C GLY A 641 24.24 20.24 20.34
N ARG A 642 23.78 20.60 21.55
CA ARG A 642 22.89 19.75 22.36
C ARG A 642 21.52 19.56 21.70
N ILE A 643 20.91 20.63 21.18
CA ILE A 643 19.63 20.56 20.47
C ILE A 643 19.76 19.66 19.23
N LEU A 644 20.86 19.78 18.47
CA LEU A 644 21.09 18.93 17.30
C LEU A 644 21.24 17.45 17.67
N ARG A 645 21.93 17.12 18.77
CA ARG A 645 22.02 15.72 19.22
C ARG A 645 20.66 15.13 19.54
N CYS A 646 19.73 15.91 20.09
CA CYS A 646 18.36 15.46 20.35
C CYS A 646 17.61 15.10 19.06
N LEU A 647 17.98 15.66 17.91
CA LEU A 647 17.40 15.30 16.60
C LEU A 647 17.97 13.99 16.03
N ASP A 648 19.21 13.63 16.38
CA ASP A 648 19.88 12.41 15.93
C ASP A 648 19.50 11.16 16.76
N HIS A 649 18.78 11.35 17.87
CA HIS A 649 18.39 10.31 18.83
C HIS A 649 16.92 9.83 18.70
N GLU A 650 16.12 10.44 17.82
CA GLU A 650 14.82 9.93 17.36
C GLU A 650 14.95 9.10 16.07
#